data_AF-A0A7Z9ZM35-F1
#
_entry.id   AF-A0A7Z9ZM35-F1
#
_cell.length_a   1.000
_cell.length_b   1.000
_cell.length_c   1.000
_cell.angle_alpha   90.00
_cell.angle_beta   90.00
_cell.angle_gamma   90.00
#
_symmetry.space_group_name_H-M   'P 1'
#
loop_
_entity.id
_entity.type
_entity.pdbx_description
1 polymer ?
#
loop_
_entity_poly.entity_id
_entity_poly.type
_entity_poly.pdbx_seq_one_letter_code
_entity_poly.pdbx_strand_id
1 'polypeptide(L)'
;RETLLAARPWDLVIVDEAHHARRRDFLDLSRYRPNRMLELLNHLQGHTRGLLLLTATPMQVHPVEVWDLLNLLGLGGPWGADETLFLRFYEQLRRPPDEVDWAFILRLVRAELEIADGRPDPRFEDRARQELGLVDWERVRSLIKGDGSAQVVRSLPPQAKNVLAALVRHHTPLRRLVFRNTRALLREYARIGLLQDRVPTRDPQPVWVPMRDEERDLYDRIEEYITHFYRKYEGERKGLGFVMTVYRRRLTSSFYAVQRSLERRLAFLHGQADLELEEDLEQEALSLDADERLPTDRSLFRDEIAYIEKFLHDLSMLGGLDSKVAKLLEDLQTFFRQRETVLVFTQYTDTMDFLREQLRQSYGSHVACYSGRGGERWDGVMWAPTSKEEIKNAFRTGEIKILICTEAASEGLNLQTCGVLINYDMPWNPMRVEQRIGRVDRIGQRYDEVWIRNYFYEGTVEARVYYALSRRIDLFQDVVGPLQPILARVERTIEQAAMAPGAERERVLREELARIEAELDQVSEGWDLDEWAGQAEGTVSLDTPVTLQELAATLTTAPTLRHLFRPHETIEGAFWLRHEGGEIGVTFDPAVFDAHPNTLQFLTFGHPLLEWLLEQVAGTGEGDEVIGPLLRLEMETPLRRVAYYTLDAEGHPRSLRRLAEVREALESPPPGDGWTETAVEAARQDLGEQVEGEWQALQTFEGRLRRIWEQARAARAARILVRAALVELALGQQPALFNQGTYPAVFDKAAVIGLKRHGYPWTALLRIAQG
;
A
#
# COMPACT_ATOMS: atom_id res chain seq x y z
N ARG A 1 -12.49 -7.58 15.11
CA ARG A 1 -11.62 -8.77 15.27
C ARG A 1 -12.45 -10.02 15.55
N GLU A 2 -13.15 -10.11 16.68
CA GLU A 2 -13.93 -11.32 17.04
C GLU A 2 -14.96 -11.69 15.97
N THR A 3 -15.69 -10.71 15.43
CA THR A 3 -16.64 -10.92 14.32
C THR A 3 -15.99 -11.55 13.07
N LEU A 4 -14.79 -11.12 12.70
CA LEU A 4 -14.07 -11.62 11.52
C LEU A 4 -13.56 -13.05 11.73
N LEU A 5 -13.14 -13.38 12.96
CA LEU A 5 -12.60 -14.71 13.30
C LEU A 5 -13.72 -15.74 13.58
N ALA A 6 -14.92 -15.29 13.95
CA ALA A 6 -16.08 -16.15 14.12
C ALA A 6 -16.77 -16.50 12.79
N ALA A 7 -16.43 -15.82 11.70
CA ALA A 7 -16.98 -16.09 10.37
C ALA A 7 -16.50 -17.44 9.82
N ARG A 8 -17.21 -17.95 8.80
CA ARG A 8 -16.73 -19.11 8.03
C ARG A 8 -15.37 -18.78 7.38
N PRO A 9 -14.49 -19.79 7.14
CA PRO A 9 -13.24 -19.55 6.44
C PRO A 9 -13.46 -18.83 5.11
N TRP A 10 -12.61 -17.84 4.83
CA TRP A 10 -12.71 -16.99 3.65
C TRP A 10 -11.96 -17.61 2.47
N ASP A 11 -12.50 -17.54 1.26
CA ASP A 11 -11.75 -17.99 0.08
C ASP A 11 -10.54 -17.08 -0.22
N LEU A 12 -10.71 -15.76 -0.09
CA LEU A 12 -9.65 -14.78 -0.29
C LEU A 12 -9.83 -13.61 0.67
N VAL A 13 -8.75 -13.19 1.31
CA VAL A 13 -8.66 -11.93 2.06
C VAL A 13 -7.74 -10.98 1.31
N ILE A 14 -8.25 -9.79 0.97
CA ILE A 14 -7.47 -8.71 0.37
C ILE A 14 -7.28 -7.62 1.43
N VAL A 15 -6.03 -7.23 1.65
CA VAL A 15 -5.67 -6.20 2.63
C VAL A 15 -5.03 -5.06 1.87
N ASP A 16 -5.71 -3.92 1.84
CA ASP A 16 -5.12 -2.67 1.35
C ASP A 16 -4.32 -1.97 2.45
N GLU A 17 -3.34 -1.18 2.03
CA GLU A 17 -2.37 -0.50 2.89
C GLU A 17 -1.75 -1.40 3.97
N ALA A 18 -1.32 -2.60 3.54
CA ALA A 18 -0.76 -3.63 4.40
C ALA A 18 0.47 -3.17 5.22
N HIS A 19 1.11 -2.06 4.85
CA HIS A 19 2.20 -1.46 5.64
C HIS A 19 1.78 -1.02 7.05
N HIS A 20 0.49 -0.82 7.29
CA HIS A 20 -0.03 -0.58 8.64
C HIS A 20 0.07 -1.82 9.53
N ALA A 21 0.22 -3.04 8.98
CA ALA A 21 0.42 -4.26 9.75
C ALA A 21 1.90 -4.41 10.16
N ARG A 22 2.29 -3.75 11.25
CA ARG A 22 3.69 -3.68 11.70
C ARG A 22 3.88 -4.05 13.18
N ARG A 23 5.12 -4.39 13.53
CA ARG A 23 5.56 -4.53 14.93
C ARG A 23 5.84 -3.16 15.55
N ARG A 24 5.70 -3.06 16.87
CA ARG A 24 6.03 -1.86 17.65
C ARG A 24 7.53 -1.71 17.89
N ASP A 25 8.27 -2.82 17.97
CA ASP A 25 9.70 -2.86 18.26
C ASP A 25 10.49 -3.41 17.07
N PHE A 26 10.85 -2.55 16.12
CA PHE A 26 11.65 -2.95 14.95
C PHE A 26 13.16 -2.84 15.19
N LEU A 27 13.61 -2.07 16.19
CA LEU A 27 15.03 -1.93 16.55
C LEU A 27 15.51 -3.01 17.54
N ASP A 28 14.61 -3.57 18.34
CA ASP A 28 14.92 -4.63 19.30
C ASP A 28 14.30 -5.96 18.83
N LEU A 29 15.08 -6.73 18.05
CA LEU A 29 14.67 -8.05 17.55
C LEU A 29 14.52 -9.11 18.66
N SER A 30 14.85 -8.79 19.91
CA SER A 30 14.59 -9.70 21.04
C SER A 30 13.12 -9.70 21.48
N ARG A 31 12.36 -8.67 21.10
CA ARG A 31 10.94 -8.51 21.45
C ARG A 31 10.07 -8.51 20.21
N TYR A 32 9.00 -9.31 20.24
CA TYR A 32 8.00 -9.33 19.18
C TYR A 32 6.66 -8.82 19.73
N ARG A 33 6.34 -7.56 19.43
CA ARG A 33 5.05 -6.94 19.80
C ARG A 33 4.34 -6.46 18.54
N PRO A 34 3.50 -7.28 17.90
CA PRO A 34 2.70 -6.86 16.75
C PRO A 34 1.70 -5.79 17.17
N ASN A 35 1.32 -4.92 16.24
CA ASN A 35 0.16 -4.05 16.45
C ASN A 35 -1.16 -4.81 16.18
N ARG A 36 -2.29 -4.15 16.41
CA ARG A 36 -3.62 -4.78 16.29
C ARG A 36 -3.90 -5.35 14.89
N MET A 37 -3.42 -4.68 13.84
CA MET A 37 -3.61 -5.11 12.45
C MET A 37 -2.77 -6.35 12.15
N LEU A 38 -1.48 -6.33 12.47
CA LEU A 38 -0.59 -7.49 12.30
C LEU A 38 -1.06 -8.69 13.14
N GLU A 39 -1.55 -8.46 14.36
CA GLU A 39 -2.19 -9.53 15.15
C GLU A 39 -3.39 -10.13 14.42
N LEU A 40 -4.30 -9.31 13.90
CA LEU A 40 -5.47 -9.79 13.17
C LEU A 40 -5.07 -10.64 11.96
N LEU A 41 -4.12 -10.18 11.15
CA LEU A 41 -3.66 -10.90 9.96
C LEU A 41 -3.00 -12.25 10.32
N ASN A 42 -2.23 -12.30 11.40
CA ASN A 42 -1.64 -13.56 11.88
C ASN A 42 -2.73 -14.60 12.24
N HIS A 43 -3.89 -14.18 12.74
CA HIS A 43 -5.01 -15.10 13.01
C HIS A 43 -5.76 -15.47 11.71
N LEU A 44 -5.96 -14.50 10.81
CA LEU A 44 -6.67 -14.72 9.55
C LEU A 44 -5.91 -15.62 8.59
N GLN A 45 -4.58 -15.67 8.64
CA GLN A 45 -3.75 -16.55 7.82
C GLN A 45 -4.20 -18.03 7.91
N GLY A 46 -4.63 -18.48 9.09
CA GLY A 46 -5.15 -19.85 9.30
C GLY A 46 -6.64 -20.03 8.98
N HIS A 47 -7.33 -18.96 8.61
CA HIS A 47 -8.78 -18.89 8.42
C HIS A 47 -9.17 -18.45 7.00
N THR A 48 -8.23 -18.48 6.05
CA THR A 48 -8.46 -18.17 4.65
C THR A 48 -7.71 -19.13 3.70
N ARG A 49 -8.23 -19.34 2.49
CA ARG A 49 -7.53 -20.09 1.43
C ARG A 49 -6.49 -19.24 0.70
N GLY A 50 -6.63 -17.91 0.70
CA GLY A 50 -5.72 -16.99 0.03
C GLY A 50 -5.62 -15.65 0.75
N LEU A 51 -4.42 -15.06 0.76
CA LEU A 51 -4.15 -13.74 1.33
C LEU A 51 -3.39 -12.89 0.31
N LEU A 52 -3.94 -11.72 -0.02
CA LEU A 52 -3.30 -10.72 -0.88
C LEU A 52 -3.05 -9.44 -0.08
N LEU A 53 -1.81 -8.97 -0.10
CA LEU A 53 -1.39 -7.76 0.59
C LEU A 53 -1.05 -6.69 -0.46
N LEU A 54 -1.75 -5.56 -0.42
CA LEU A 54 -1.51 -4.40 -1.27
C LEU A 54 -0.88 -3.29 -0.43
N THR A 55 0.22 -2.71 -0.90
CA THR A 55 0.88 -1.59 -0.23
C THR A 55 1.83 -0.87 -1.18
N ALA A 56 1.83 0.46 -1.12
CA ALA A 56 2.82 1.28 -1.83
C ALA A 56 4.19 1.32 -1.11
N THR A 57 4.21 1.03 0.19
CA THR A 57 5.39 1.18 1.06
C THR A 57 5.56 -0.05 1.96
N PRO A 58 5.93 -1.23 1.41
CA PRO A 58 6.02 -2.46 2.20
C PRO A 58 7.08 -2.39 3.32
N MET A 59 8.04 -1.47 3.22
CA MET A 59 8.99 -1.12 4.27
C MET A 59 8.83 0.36 4.62
N GLN A 60 8.53 0.70 5.88
CA GLN A 60 8.50 2.10 6.30
C GLN A 60 9.74 2.48 7.09
N VAL A 61 10.17 1.62 8.03
CA VAL A 61 11.26 1.97 8.93
C VAL A 61 12.38 0.94 8.92
N HIS A 62 12.06 -0.35 8.85
CA HIS A 62 13.08 -1.41 8.89
C HIS A 62 12.74 -2.62 8.01
N PRO A 63 13.72 -3.28 7.36
CA PRO A 63 13.47 -4.44 6.48
C PRO A 63 12.78 -5.63 7.15
N VAL A 64 12.80 -5.69 8.49
CA VAL A 64 12.08 -6.71 9.27
C VAL A 64 10.56 -6.63 9.08
N GLU A 65 10.03 -5.45 8.78
CA GLU A 65 8.60 -5.27 8.47
C GLU A 65 8.21 -6.06 7.22
N VAL A 66 9.08 -6.08 6.21
CA VAL A 66 8.86 -6.87 5.01
C VAL A 66 8.87 -8.35 5.33
N TRP A 67 9.77 -8.80 6.20
CA TRP A 67 9.75 -10.18 6.67
C TRP A 67 8.43 -10.54 7.36
N ASP A 68 7.88 -9.65 8.21
CA ASP A 68 6.58 -9.87 8.87
C ASP A 68 5.46 -10.07 7.83
N LEU A 69 5.39 -9.20 6.82
CA LEU A 69 4.40 -9.27 5.76
C LEU A 69 4.56 -10.53 4.90
N LEU A 70 5.79 -10.86 4.50
CA LEU A 70 6.07 -12.09 3.76
C LEU A 70 5.73 -13.34 4.58
N ASN A 71 5.98 -13.31 5.89
CA ASN A 71 5.68 -14.43 6.77
C ASN A 71 4.17 -14.70 6.84
N LEU A 72 3.32 -13.66 6.74
CA LEU A 72 1.86 -13.82 6.56
C LEU A 72 1.50 -14.51 5.24
N LEU A 73 2.31 -14.34 4.19
CA LEU A 73 2.14 -15.02 2.90
C LEU A 73 2.72 -16.45 2.88
N GLY A 74 3.22 -16.94 4.01
CA GLY A 74 3.68 -18.32 4.15
C GLY A 74 5.13 -18.53 3.76
N LEU A 75 6.07 -17.76 4.33
CA LEU A 75 7.50 -18.03 4.19
C LEU A 75 7.85 -19.44 4.71
N GLY A 76 8.52 -20.22 3.85
CA GLY A 76 8.94 -21.59 4.13
C GLY A 76 10.34 -21.72 4.71
N GLY A 77 10.63 -22.89 5.29
CA GLY A 77 11.98 -23.31 5.65
C GLY A 77 12.76 -22.29 6.51
N PRO A 78 14.07 -22.07 6.26
CA PRO A 78 14.87 -21.13 7.03
C PRO A 78 14.43 -19.66 6.86
N TRP A 79 13.73 -19.31 5.79
CA TRP A 79 13.25 -17.95 5.55
C TRP A 79 12.13 -17.56 6.53
N GLY A 80 11.16 -18.44 6.77
CA GLY A 80 10.05 -18.18 7.71
C GLY A 80 10.37 -18.51 9.17
N ALA A 81 11.50 -19.18 9.43
CA ALA A 81 11.87 -19.59 10.78
C ALA A 81 12.48 -18.46 11.62
N ASP A 82 13.13 -17.48 10.96
CA ASP A 82 13.99 -16.52 11.61
C ASP A 82 14.24 -15.26 10.77
N GLU A 83 13.73 -14.14 11.27
CA GLU A 83 13.93 -12.82 10.68
C GLU A 83 15.40 -12.43 10.56
N THR A 84 16.26 -12.90 11.48
CA THR A 84 17.70 -12.58 11.45
C THR A 84 18.42 -13.28 10.30
N LEU A 85 17.94 -14.45 9.84
CA LEU A 85 18.51 -15.10 8.65
C LEU A 85 18.10 -14.35 7.39
N PHE A 86 16.85 -13.89 7.33
CA PHE A 86 16.37 -13.03 6.25
C PHE A 86 17.20 -11.75 6.17
N LEU A 87 17.37 -11.02 7.27
CA LEU A 87 18.14 -9.78 7.31
C LEU A 87 19.63 -10.01 6.94
N ARG A 88 20.25 -11.03 7.54
CA ARG A 88 21.65 -11.39 7.28
C ARG A 88 21.88 -11.75 5.81
N PHE A 89 20.92 -12.41 5.14
CA PHE A 89 21.04 -12.77 3.74
C PHE A 89 21.32 -11.55 2.86
N TYR A 90 20.50 -10.51 2.98
CA TYR A 90 20.68 -9.31 2.16
C TYR A 90 21.89 -8.49 2.59
N GLU A 91 22.20 -8.46 3.88
CA GLU A 91 23.44 -7.83 4.37
C GLU A 91 24.68 -8.47 3.73
N GLN A 92 24.71 -9.80 3.66
CA GLN A 92 25.82 -10.55 3.04
C GLN A 92 25.96 -10.24 1.56
N LEU A 93 24.87 -10.08 0.81
CA LEU A 93 24.91 -9.82 -0.64
C LEU A 93 25.35 -8.40 -1.02
N ARG A 94 25.45 -7.49 -0.05
CA ARG A 94 26.08 -6.18 -0.25
C ARG A 94 27.59 -6.19 -0.09
N ARG A 95 28.14 -7.21 0.56
CA ARG A 95 29.58 -7.32 0.78
C ARG A 95 30.29 -7.66 -0.53
N PRO A 96 31.57 -7.30 -0.69
CA PRO A 96 32.38 -7.78 -1.80
C PRO A 96 32.29 -9.30 -1.92
N PRO A 97 32.22 -9.89 -3.14
CA PRO A 97 32.02 -11.32 -3.33
C PRO A 97 32.97 -12.25 -2.55
N ASP A 98 34.17 -11.79 -2.23
CA ASP A 98 35.16 -12.58 -1.50
C ASP A 98 34.95 -12.57 0.04
N GLU A 99 34.14 -11.66 0.56
CA GLU A 99 33.75 -11.53 1.98
C GLU A 99 32.39 -12.16 2.31
N VAL A 100 31.65 -12.58 1.27
CA VAL A 100 30.32 -13.20 1.42
C VAL A 100 30.44 -14.61 2.00
N ASP A 101 29.62 -14.90 3.02
CA ASP A 101 29.37 -16.27 3.49
C ASP A 101 28.49 -17.02 2.48
N TRP A 102 29.11 -17.48 1.38
CA TRP A 102 28.41 -18.21 0.32
C TRP A 102 27.77 -19.52 0.79
N ALA A 103 28.34 -20.17 1.80
CA ALA A 103 27.75 -21.39 2.35
C ALA A 103 26.39 -21.08 3.00
N PHE A 104 26.30 -19.97 3.73
CA PHE A 104 25.05 -19.46 4.26
C PHE A 104 24.06 -19.03 3.16
N ILE A 105 24.50 -18.22 2.19
CA ILE A 105 23.65 -17.74 1.08
C ILE A 105 23.07 -18.91 0.28
N LEU A 106 23.91 -19.82 -0.18
CA LEU A 106 23.49 -20.96 -1.01
C LEU A 106 22.54 -21.90 -0.26
N ARG A 107 22.67 -22.01 1.08
CA ARG A 107 21.73 -22.78 1.89
C ARG A 107 20.31 -22.18 1.84
N LEU A 108 20.18 -20.86 1.91
CA LEU A 108 18.88 -20.18 1.83
C LEU A 108 18.29 -20.24 0.41
N VAL A 109 19.13 -20.04 -0.61
CA VAL A 109 18.71 -20.16 -2.02
C VAL A 109 18.22 -21.57 -2.34
N ARG A 110 18.90 -22.61 -1.84
CA ARG A 110 18.45 -24.00 -1.99
C ARG A 110 17.08 -24.24 -1.38
N ALA A 111 16.85 -23.70 -0.18
CA ALA A 111 15.54 -23.80 0.46
C ALA A 111 14.44 -23.09 -0.37
N GLU A 112 14.77 -21.98 -1.04
CA GLU A 112 13.82 -21.31 -1.95
C GLU A 112 13.60 -22.10 -3.25
N LEU A 113 14.65 -22.69 -3.81
CA LEU A 113 14.55 -23.55 -4.99
C LEU A 113 13.69 -24.79 -4.73
N GLU A 114 13.80 -25.41 -3.55
CA GLU A 114 12.95 -26.55 -3.16
C GLU A 114 11.45 -26.22 -3.21
N ILE A 115 11.07 -24.95 -2.98
CA ILE A 115 9.69 -24.47 -3.08
C ILE A 115 9.23 -24.39 -4.56
N ALA A 116 10.15 -24.05 -5.47
CA ALA A 116 9.93 -23.91 -6.90
C ALA A 116 10.33 -25.17 -7.71
N ASP A 117 10.12 -26.38 -7.16
CA ASP A 117 10.47 -27.67 -7.80
C ASP A 117 11.97 -27.88 -8.10
N GLY A 118 12.83 -27.12 -7.43
CA GLY A 118 14.28 -27.28 -7.46
C GLY A 118 14.95 -26.82 -8.77
N ARG A 119 14.21 -26.20 -9.69
CA ARG A 119 14.73 -25.77 -11.00
C ARG A 119 14.84 -24.25 -11.08
N PRO A 120 15.97 -23.71 -11.56
CA PRO A 120 16.05 -22.31 -11.96
C PRO A 120 15.01 -22.00 -13.04
N ASP A 121 14.66 -20.73 -13.18
CA ASP A 121 13.86 -20.26 -14.32
C ASP A 121 14.55 -20.69 -15.64
N PRO A 122 13.84 -21.41 -16.53
CA PRO A 122 14.39 -21.84 -17.82
C PRO A 122 15.00 -20.68 -18.64
N ARG A 123 14.38 -19.50 -18.62
CA ARG A 123 14.88 -18.31 -19.35
C ARG A 123 16.16 -17.77 -18.74
N PHE A 124 16.28 -17.80 -17.42
CA PHE A 124 17.52 -17.48 -16.73
C PHE A 124 18.62 -18.49 -17.10
N GLU A 125 18.31 -19.78 -17.06
CA GLU A 125 19.27 -20.85 -17.37
C GLU A 125 19.77 -20.76 -18.82
N ASP A 126 18.90 -20.50 -19.80
CA ASP A 126 19.29 -20.33 -21.19
C ASP A 126 20.23 -19.13 -21.39
N ARG A 127 19.93 -17.98 -20.78
CA ARG A 127 20.81 -16.80 -20.81
C ARG A 127 22.15 -17.07 -20.14
N ALA A 128 22.14 -17.67 -18.95
CA ALA A 128 23.36 -17.99 -18.21
C ALA A 128 24.26 -18.97 -18.97
N ARG A 129 23.67 -19.96 -19.67
CA ARG A 129 24.41 -20.89 -20.53
C ARG A 129 25.04 -20.19 -21.73
N GLN A 130 24.36 -19.23 -22.34
CA GLN A 130 24.90 -18.44 -23.44
C GLN A 130 26.04 -17.52 -22.98
N GLU A 131 25.93 -16.93 -21.79
CA GLU A 131 26.92 -16.00 -21.25
C GLU A 131 28.19 -16.70 -20.74
N LEU A 132 28.06 -17.83 -20.03
CA LEU A 132 29.20 -18.52 -19.40
C LEU A 132 29.75 -19.71 -20.22
N GLY A 133 28.97 -20.24 -21.15
CA GLY A 133 29.21 -21.56 -21.73
C GLY A 133 28.90 -22.70 -20.76
N LEU A 134 28.91 -23.94 -21.28
CA LEU A 134 28.43 -25.13 -20.56
C LEU A 134 29.24 -25.45 -19.29
N VAL A 135 30.56 -25.26 -19.32
CA VAL A 135 31.46 -25.67 -18.22
C VAL A 135 31.29 -24.78 -17.00
N ASP A 136 31.37 -23.46 -17.18
CA ASP A 136 31.22 -22.52 -16.06
C ASP A 136 29.77 -22.44 -15.56
N TRP A 137 28.78 -22.63 -16.44
CA TRP A 137 27.39 -22.85 -16.00
C TRP A 137 27.27 -24.07 -15.09
N GLU A 138 27.86 -25.21 -15.45
CA GLU A 138 27.79 -26.42 -14.61
C GLU A 138 28.44 -26.20 -13.24
N ARG A 139 29.54 -25.43 -13.18
CA ARG A 139 30.18 -25.04 -11.92
C ARG A 139 29.24 -24.20 -11.06
N VAL A 140 28.54 -23.22 -11.64
CA VAL A 140 27.53 -22.42 -10.92
C VAL A 140 26.34 -23.29 -10.49
N ARG A 141 25.86 -24.16 -11.37
CA ARG A 141 24.72 -25.06 -11.12
C ARG A 141 25.00 -26.07 -10.02
N SER A 142 26.23 -26.57 -9.91
CA SER A 142 26.60 -27.53 -8.83
C SER A 142 26.58 -26.89 -7.43
N LEU A 143 26.84 -25.58 -7.31
CA LEU A 143 26.75 -24.85 -6.04
C LEU A 143 25.32 -24.86 -5.46
N ILE A 144 24.30 -24.69 -6.31
CA ILE A 144 22.89 -24.73 -5.89
C ILE A 144 22.34 -26.14 -5.75
N LYS A 145 23.02 -27.19 -6.23
CA LYS A 145 22.64 -28.59 -5.95
C LYS A 145 23.16 -29.10 -4.60
N GLY A 146 24.07 -28.37 -3.96
CA GLY A 146 24.66 -28.75 -2.68
C GLY A 146 26.00 -29.46 -2.79
N ASP A 147 26.52 -29.65 -4.00
CA ASP A 147 27.79 -30.33 -4.27
C ASP A 147 29.01 -29.39 -4.16
N GLY A 148 28.77 -28.08 -4.05
CA GLY A 148 29.79 -27.04 -4.07
C GLY A 148 30.19 -26.50 -2.70
N SER A 149 31.49 -26.27 -2.48
CA SER A 149 32.03 -25.61 -1.29
C SER A 149 32.32 -24.12 -1.54
N ALA A 150 32.53 -23.34 -0.47
CA ALA A 150 32.97 -21.94 -0.57
C ALA A 150 34.26 -21.75 -1.40
N GLN A 151 35.06 -22.81 -1.53
CA GLN A 151 36.27 -22.83 -2.34
C GLN A 151 35.97 -22.81 -3.85
N VAL A 152 34.86 -23.42 -4.28
CA VAL A 152 34.42 -23.38 -5.67
C VAL A 152 34.06 -21.95 -6.07
N VAL A 153 33.35 -21.20 -5.22
CA VAL A 153 32.97 -19.81 -5.49
C VAL A 153 34.19 -18.91 -5.68
N ARG A 154 35.22 -19.05 -4.85
CA ARG A 154 36.48 -18.31 -4.98
C ARG A 154 37.19 -18.59 -6.31
N SER A 155 37.08 -19.81 -6.82
CA SER A 155 37.69 -20.24 -8.08
C SER A 155 36.91 -19.83 -9.33
N LEU A 156 35.72 -19.25 -9.19
CA LEU A 156 34.91 -18.83 -10.34
C LEU A 156 35.52 -17.59 -11.01
N PRO A 157 35.51 -17.53 -12.36
CA PRO A 157 35.86 -16.31 -13.08
C PRO A 157 34.87 -15.17 -12.76
N PRO A 158 35.26 -13.89 -12.95
CA PRO A 158 34.42 -12.74 -12.61
C PRO A 158 33.01 -12.79 -13.24
N GLN A 159 32.90 -13.20 -14.50
CA GLN A 159 31.62 -13.38 -15.19
C GLN A 159 30.73 -14.43 -14.50
N ALA A 160 31.30 -15.58 -14.12
CA ALA A 160 30.55 -16.61 -13.41
C ALA A 160 30.15 -16.18 -11.99
N LYS A 161 30.96 -15.35 -11.31
CA LYS A 161 30.57 -14.72 -10.04
C LYS A 161 29.38 -13.76 -10.23
N ASN A 162 29.35 -12.99 -11.32
CA ASN A 162 28.22 -12.10 -11.62
C ASN A 162 26.93 -12.87 -11.91
N VAL A 163 27.01 -13.94 -12.71
CA VAL A 163 25.87 -14.82 -12.98
C VAL A 163 25.41 -15.55 -11.72
N LEU A 164 26.33 -15.99 -10.84
CA LEU A 164 25.97 -16.54 -9.53
C LEU A 164 25.24 -15.51 -8.68
N ALA A 165 25.72 -14.27 -8.61
CA ALA A 165 25.05 -13.19 -7.88
C ALA A 165 23.65 -12.92 -8.45
N ALA A 166 23.50 -12.87 -9.78
CA ALA A 166 22.22 -12.72 -10.44
C ALA A 166 21.26 -13.90 -10.16
N LEU A 167 21.77 -15.13 -10.16
CA LEU A 167 21.01 -16.33 -9.81
C LEU A 167 20.50 -16.24 -8.37
N VAL A 168 21.38 -15.89 -7.42
CA VAL A 168 21.00 -15.72 -6.01
C VAL A 168 19.93 -14.65 -5.85
N ARG A 169 20.06 -13.50 -6.54
CA ARG A 169 19.05 -12.43 -6.54
C ARG A 169 17.72 -12.90 -7.12
N HIS A 170 17.77 -13.77 -8.13
CA HIS A 170 16.59 -14.33 -8.78
C HIS A 170 15.85 -15.37 -7.91
N HIS A 171 16.52 -16.00 -6.95
CA HIS A 171 15.95 -17.06 -6.11
C HIS A 171 15.82 -16.63 -4.66
N THR A 172 14.93 -15.65 -4.43
CA THR A 172 14.57 -15.15 -3.11
C THR A 172 13.05 -15.14 -2.92
N PRO A 173 12.55 -15.21 -1.66
CA PRO A 173 11.13 -15.05 -1.40
C PRO A 173 10.57 -13.70 -1.88
N LEU A 174 11.39 -12.64 -1.90
CA LEU A 174 10.97 -11.34 -2.40
C LEU A 174 10.57 -11.41 -3.87
N ARG A 175 11.40 -12.02 -4.72
CA ARG A 175 11.09 -12.12 -6.14
C ARG A 175 9.84 -12.95 -6.41
N ARG A 176 9.58 -13.98 -5.59
CA ARG A 176 8.41 -14.86 -5.74
C ARG A 176 7.11 -14.24 -5.19
N LEU A 177 7.18 -13.52 -4.08
CA LEU A 177 6.00 -13.06 -3.33
C LEU A 177 5.72 -11.56 -3.47
N VAL A 178 6.68 -10.75 -3.92
CA VAL A 178 6.53 -9.30 -4.06
C VAL A 178 6.57 -8.94 -5.54
N PHE A 179 5.48 -8.37 -6.01
CA PHE A 179 5.38 -7.77 -7.34
C PHE A 179 5.38 -6.26 -7.17
N ARG A 180 6.32 -5.57 -7.81
CA ARG A 180 6.42 -4.11 -7.71
C ARG A 180 6.78 -3.51 -9.06
N ASN A 181 5.98 -2.56 -9.51
CA ASN A 181 6.24 -1.78 -10.71
C ASN A 181 6.70 -0.38 -10.31
N THR A 182 7.97 -0.06 -10.58
CA THR A 182 8.51 1.30 -10.36
C THR A 182 8.12 2.23 -11.51
N ARG A 183 8.22 3.54 -11.29
CA ARG A 183 7.96 4.52 -12.36
C ARG A 183 8.92 4.38 -13.52
N ALA A 184 10.20 4.11 -13.24
CA ALA A 184 11.19 3.81 -14.26
C ALA A 184 10.78 2.60 -15.10
N LEU A 185 10.31 1.52 -14.45
CA LEU A 185 9.84 0.32 -15.14
C LEU A 185 8.58 0.58 -15.97
N LEU A 186 7.60 1.32 -15.44
CA LEU A 186 6.39 1.66 -16.18
C LEU A 186 6.67 2.56 -17.40
N ARG A 187 7.62 3.49 -17.28
CA ARG A 187 8.10 4.30 -18.42
C ARG A 187 8.81 3.43 -19.45
N GLU A 188 9.61 2.46 -19.00
CA GLU A 188 10.23 1.48 -19.89
C GLU A 188 9.19 0.64 -20.61
N TYR A 189 8.15 0.16 -19.91
CA TYR A 189 7.00 -0.53 -20.50
C TYR A 189 6.29 0.32 -21.54
N ALA A 190 6.08 1.61 -21.27
CA ALA A 190 5.52 2.53 -22.26
C ALA A 190 6.45 2.68 -23.47
N ARG A 191 7.76 2.81 -23.25
CA ARG A 191 8.78 2.93 -24.31
C ARG A 191 8.83 1.71 -25.23
N ILE A 192 8.65 0.50 -24.69
CA ILE A 192 8.65 -0.75 -25.45
C ILE A 192 7.25 -1.19 -25.91
N GLY A 193 6.21 -0.39 -25.65
CA GLY A 193 4.84 -0.61 -26.11
C GLY A 193 4.01 -1.61 -25.29
N LEU A 194 4.49 -2.03 -24.11
CA LEU A 194 3.72 -2.87 -23.17
C LEU A 194 2.65 -2.09 -22.40
N LEU A 195 2.82 -0.77 -22.26
CA LEU A 195 1.85 0.12 -21.63
C LEU A 195 1.45 1.22 -22.62
N GLN A 196 0.16 1.31 -22.95
CA GLN A 196 -0.34 2.33 -23.89
C GLN A 196 -0.54 3.69 -23.21
N ASP A 197 -0.83 3.66 -21.92
CA ASP A 197 -1.08 4.86 -21.13
C ASP A 197 0.20 5.64 -20.80
N ARG A 198 0.06 6.95 -20.69
CA ARG A 198 1.15 7.85 -20.34
C ARG A 198 1.55 7.70 -18.87
N VAL A 199 2.87 7.71 -18.63
CA VAL A 199 3.47 7.76 -17.29
C VAL A 199 4.24 9.08 -17.18
N PRO A 200 3.79 10.06 -16.37
CA PRO A 200 4.36 11.39 -16.38
C PRO A 200 5.73 11.44 -15.69
N THR A 201 6.53 12.47 -15.99
CA THR A 201 7.63 12.96 -15.17
C THR A 201 7.11 13.98 -14.16
N ARG A 202 7.93 14.33 -13.17
CA ARG A 202 7.58 15.28 -12.12
C ARG A 202 8.64 16.36 -11.97
N ASP A 203 8.21 17.57 -11.62
CA ASP A 203 9.06 18.73 -11.29
C ASP A 203 8.70 19.27 -9.90
N PRO A 204 9.06 18.56 -8.81
CA PRO A 204 9.03 19.08 -7.45
C PRO A 204 10.02 20.22 -7.23
N GLN A 205 9.49 21.37 -6.83
CA GLN A 205 10.30 22.53 -6.43
C GLN A 205 9.87 23.02 -5.04
N PRO A 206 10.82 23.16 -4.10
CA PRO A 206 10.56 23.87 -2.86
C PRO A 206 10.43 25.38 -3.15
N VAL A 207 9.41 26.00 -2.57
CA VAL A 207 9.15 27.44 -2.66
C VAL A 207 9.29 28.04 -1.27
N TRP A 208 10.38 28.76 -1.06
CA TRP A 208 10.70 29.44 0.19
C TRP A 208 10.05 30.82 0.19
N VAL A 209 9.02 31.00 1.00
CA VAL A 209 8.27 32.25 1.10
C VAL A 209 8.79 33.04 2.30
N PRO A 210 9.42 34.21 2.08
CA PRO A 210 9.86 35.05 3.18
C PRO A 210 8.63 35.60 3.93
N MET A 211 8.69 35.56 5.25
CA MET A 211 7.70 36.24 6.09
C MET A 211 7.98 37.74 6.09
N ARG A 212 6.92 38.54 6.16
CA ARG A 212 7.03 39.96 6.52
C ARG A 212 7.44 40.10 7.99
N ASP A 213 7.93 41.28 8.37
CA ASP A 213 8.36 41.53 9.76
C ASP A 213 7.21 41.30 10.75
N GLU A 214 5.98 41.73 10.41
CA GLU A 214 4.81 41.53 11.25
C GLU A 214 4.41 40.04 11.38
N GLU A 215 4.57 39.26 10.30
CA GLU A 215 4.33 37.82 10.30
C GLU A 215 5.39 37.09 11.14
N ARG A 216 6.65 37.54 11.06
CA ARG A 216 7.75 37.00 11.86
C ARG A 216 7.52 37.24 13.35
N ASP A 217 7.14 38.46 13.72
CA ASP A 217 6.84 38.80 15.12
C ASP A 217 5.73 37.91 15.69
N LEU A 218 4.65 37.68 14.92
CA LEU A 218 3.54 36.81 15.33
C LEU A 218 3.94 35.33 15.36
N TYR A 219 4.82 34.91 14.45
CA TYR A 219 5.38 33.56 14.46
C TYR A 219 6.20 33.32 15.73
N ASP A 220 7.11 34.23 16.07
CA ASP A 220 7.96 34.11 17.26
C ASP A 220 7.13 34.22 18.56
N ARG A 221 6.05 34.99 18.54
CA ARG A 221 5.14 35.15 19.68
C ARG A 221 4.38 33.88 20.10
N ILE A 222 4.21 32.90 19.20
CA ILE A 222 3.66 31.60 19.62
C ILE A 222 4.58 30.95 20.65
N GLU A 223 5.91 31.09 20.50
CA GLU A 223 6.88 30.51 21.43
C GLU A 223 6.78 31.13 22.82
N GLU A 224 6.53 32.43 22.89
CA GLU A 224 6.23 33.11 24.15
C GLU A 224 4.98 32.51 24.79
N TYR A 225 3.90 32.33 24.03
CA TYR A 225 2.67 31.72 24.52
C TYR A 225 2.90 30.29 25.06
N ILE A 226 3.61 29.46 24.30
CA ILE A 226 3.97 28.08 24.71
C ILE A 226 4.75 28.11 26.03
N THR A 227 5.79 28.93 26.08
CA THR A 227 6.74 28.94 27.20
C THR A 227 6.10 29.46 28.48
N HIS A 228 5.28 30.51 28.38
CA HIS A 228 4.72 31.20 29.55
C HIS A 228 3.50 30.50 30.14
N PHE A 229 2.58 30.00 29.31
CA PHE A 229 1.31 29.48 29.80
C PHE A 229 1.32 27.97 29.97
N TYR A 230 1.93 27.20 29.04
CA TYR A 230 1.81 25.75 29.08
C TYR A 230 2.75 25.07 30.09
N ARG A 231 3.97 25.58 30.28
CA ARG A 231 4.88 25.07 31.34
C ARG A 231 4.31 25.22 32.75
N LYS A 232 3.47 26.23 32.96
CA LYS A 232 2.75 26.46 34.23
C LYS A 232 1.81 25.30 34.57
N TYR A 233 1.30 24.59 33.55
CA TYR A 233 0.32 23.51 33.69
C TYR A 233 0.91 22.10 33.44
N GLU A 234 2.16 22.00 32.95
CA GLU A 234 2.83 20.75 32.56
C GLU A 234 3.07 19.79 33.75
N GLY A 235 3.15 20.31 34.98
CA GLY A 235 3.22 19.52 36.21
C GLY A 235 1.89 18.94 36.69
N GLU A 236 0.75 19.44 36.19
CA GLU A 236 -0.59 19.10 36.71
C GLU A 236 -1.44 18.29 35.72
N ARG A 237 -1.09 18.24 34.43
CA ARG A 237 -1.94 17.65 33.39
C ARG A 237 -1.15 16.90 32.33
N LYS A 238 -1.57 15.65 32.06
CA LYS A 238 -1.08 14.86 30.92
C LYS A 238 -1.85 15.27 29.66
N GLY A 239 -1.15 15.56 28.56
CA GLY A 239 -1.75 15.86 27.24
C GLY A 239 -1.36 17.21 26.62
N LEU A 240 -0.82 18.17 27.40
CA LEU A 240 -0.55 19.53 26.90
C LEU A 240 0.48 19.63 25.77
N GLY A 241 1.46 18.72 25.70
CA GLY A 241 2.47 18.73 24.62
C GLY A 241 1.86 18.59 23.23
N PHE A 242 0.72 17.91 23.13
CA PHE A 242 0.03 17.68 21.85
C PHE A 242 -0.61 18.96 21.28
N VAL A 243 -1.29 19.74 22.12
CA VAL A 243 -1.88 21.03 21.71
C VAL A 243 -0.81 21.98 21.17
N MET A 244 0.41 21.92 21.72
CA MET A 244 1.53 22.73 21.28
C MET A 244 2.03 22.36 19.90
N THR A 245 2.11 21.05 19.63
CA THR A 245 2.40 20.53 18.29
C THR A 245 1.36 21.02 17.29
N VAL A 246 0.07 20.96 17.63
CA VAL A 246 -1.02 21.42 16.76
C VAL A 246 -0.93 22.92 16.46
N TYR A 247 -0.70 23.77 17.45
CA TYR A 247 -0.64 25.22 17.24
C TYR A 247 0.55 25.62 16.35
N ARG A 248 1.72 25.00 16.55
CA ARG A 248 2.88 25.23 15.68
C ARG A 248 2.63 24.79 14.24
N ARG A 249 2.06 23.60 14.04
CA ARG A 249 1.73 23.10 12.68
C ARG A 249 0.70 23.99 11.98
N ARG A 250 -0.31 24.47 12.71
CA ARG A 250 -1.34 25.34 12.14
C ARG A 250 -0.81 26.72 11.80
N LEU A 251 0.05 27.29 12.63
CA LEU A 251 0.73 28.56 12.36
C LEU A 251 1.56 28.51 11.07
N THR A 252 2.29 27.41 10.84
CA THR A 252 3.07 27.26 9.61
C THR A 252 2.21 26.92 8.40
N SER A 253 0.98 26.45 8.59
CA SER A 253 -0.03 26.32 7.52
C SER A 253 -0.65 27.66 7.14
N SER A 254 -1.27 28.39 8.07
CA SER A 254 -1.71 29.78 7.86
C SER A 254 -1.90 30.53 9.18
N PHE A 255 -1.69 31.85 9.17
CA PHE A 255 -1.98 32.69 10.33
C PHE A 255 -3.47 32.67 10.70
N TYR A 256 -4.35 32.51 9.70
CA TYR A 256 -5.78 32.33 9.94
C TYR A 256 -6.09 31.03 10.68
N ALA A 257 -5.43 29.91 10.34
CA ALA A 257 -5.65 28.65 11.04
C ALA A 257 -5.21 28.72 12.51
N VAL A 258 -4.09 29.36 12.85
CA VAL A 258 -3.75 29.54 14.28
C VAL A 258 -4.70 30.51 14.98
N GLN A 259 -5.19 31.55 14.29
CA GLN A 259 -6.21 32.45 14.84
C GLN A 259 -7.47 31.67 15.24
N ARG A 260 -8.00 30.80 14.36
CA ARG A 260 -9.15 29.95 14.68
C ARG A 260 -8.89 28.99 15.84
N SER A 261 -7.68 28.47 15.99
CA SER A 261 -7.32 27.66 17.15
C SER A 261 -7.36 28.45 18.45
N LEU A 262 -6.83 29.67 18.44
CA LEU A 262 -6.80 30.56 19.60
C LEU A 262 -8.21 31.06 19.97
N GLU A 263 -9.08 31.31 18.98
CA GLU A 263 -10.50 31.64 19.20
C GLU A 263 -11.23 30.49 19.92
N ARG A 264 -11.03 29.25 19.46
CA ARG A 264 -11.60 28.05 20.11
C ARG A 264 -11.06 27.87 21.53
N ARG A 265 -9.76 28.08 21.72
CA ARG A 265 -9.13 28.06 23.06
C ARG A 265 -9.74 29.11 23.97
N LEU A 266 -9.93 30.33 23.48
CA LEU A 266 -10.53 31.42 24.24
C LEU A 266 -11.97 31.08 24.66
N ALA A 267 -12.78 30.55 23.74
CA ALA A 267 -14.14 30.09 24.03
C ALA A 267 -14.16 28.98 25.11
N PHE A 268 -13.23 28.03 25.02
CA PHE A 268 -13.05 26.99 26.05
C PHE A 268 -12.66 27.59 27.41
N LEU A 269 -11.71 28.53 27.45
CA LEU A 269 -11.29 29.19 28.71
C LEU A 269 -12.42 30.02 29.34
N HIS A 270 -13.32 30.57 28.54
CA HIS A 270 -14.55 31.22 29.02
C HIS A 270 -15.64 30.23 29.45
N GLY A 271 -15.50 28.95 29.12
CA GLY A 271 -16.50 27.90 29.35
C GLY A 271 -17.74 28.07 28.47
N GLN A 272 -17.57 28.60 27.26
CA GLN A 272 -18.62 28.80 26.26
C GLN A 272 -18.77 27.60 25.31
N ALA A 273 -17.71 26.79 25.18
CA ALA A 273 -17.67 25.59 24.35
C ALA A 273 -16.72 24.56 24.96
N ASP A 274 -16.88 23.29 24.61
CA ASP A 274 -15.88 22.26 24.86
C ASP A 274 -14.70 22.42 23.89
N LEU A 275 -13.53 21.88 24.26
CA LEU A 275 -12.34 21.95 23.40
C LEU A 275 -12.47 20.93 22.26
N GLU A 276 -13.09 21.34 21.16
CA GLU A 276 -13.17 20.53 19.94
C GLU A 276 -12.01 20.84 18.98
N LEU A 277 -11.22 19.80 18.74
CA LEU A 277 -10.19 19.77 17.70
C LEU A 277 -10.83 19.43 16.34
N GLU A 278 -10.23 19.91 15.24
CA GLU A 278 -10.75 19.64 13.88
C GLU A 278 -10.80 18.12 13.58
N GLU A 279 -11.88 17.67 12.95
CA GLU A 279 -12.07 16.26 12.53
C GLU A 279 -11.00 15.78 11.53
N ASP A 280 -10.41 16.71 10.76
CA ASP A 280 -9.35 16.43 9.77
C ASP A 280 -7.94 16.30 10.40
N LEU A 281 -7.82 16.38 11.74
CA LEU A 281 -6.57 16.12 12.44
C LEU A 281 -6.20 14.62 12.42
N GLU A 282 -4.91 14.33 12.47
CA GLU A 282 -4.40 12.96 12.32
C GLU A 282 -5.00 12.01 13.36
N GLN A 283 -5.32 10.76 13.01
CA GLN A 283 -5.83 9.77 13.97
C GLN A 283 -4.90 9.52 15.16
N GLU A 284 -3.58 9.70 15.01
CA GLU A 284 -2.62 9.64 16.12
C GLU A 284 -2.78 10.83 17.09
N ALA A 285 -3.16 11.99 16.54
CA ALA A 285 -3.45 13.24 17.23
C ALA A 285 -4.71 13.13 18.13
N LEU A 286 -5.74 12.42 17.65
CA LEU A 286 -7.02 12.23 18.34
C LEU A 286 -6.98 11.24 19.53
N SER A 287 -5.89 10.47 19.67
CA SER A 287 -5.85 9.34 20.61
C SER A 287 -5.65 9.69 22.09
N LEU A 288 -5.42 10.98 22.41
CA LEU A 288 -5.08 11.45 23.77
C LEU A 288 -6.07 12.44 24.40
N ASP A 289 -7.12 12.90 23.69
CA ASP A 289 -7.94 14.05 24.11
C ASP A 289 -9.34 13.71 24.67
N ALA A 290 -9.44 12.67 25.50
CA ALA A 290 -10.73 12.29 26.08
C ALA A 290 -11.05 12.88 27.47
N ASP A 291 -10.20 13.70 28.10
CA ASP A 291 -10.46 14.11 29.51
C ASP A 291 -9.84 15.47 29.95
N GLU A 292 -9.76 16.49 29.07
CA GLU A 292 -9.42 17.85 29.54
C GLU A 292 -10.64 18.51 30.21
N ARG A 293 -10.73 18.44 31.55
CA ARG A 293 -11.72 19.19 32.34
C ARG A 293 -11.12 20.50 32.84
N LEU A 294 -11.86 21.60 32.64
CA LEU A 294 -11.53 22.89 33.25
C LEU A 294 -11.47 22.75 34.78
N PRO A 295 -10.41 23.24 35.45
CA PRO A 295 -10.40 23.42 36.89
C PRO A 295 -11.58 24.27 37.35
N THR A 296 -12.08 23.98 38.55
CA THR A 296 -13.17 24.75 39.17
C THR A 296 -12.79 26.22 39.39
N ASP A 297 -11.51 26.54 39.56
CA ASP A 297 -11.00 27.90 39.71
C ASP A 297 -10.57 28.51 38.37
N ARG A 298 -11.49 29.28 37.77
CA ARG A 298 -11.26 30.00 36.50
C ARG A 298 -10.32 31.20 36.64
N SER A 299 -9.98 31.62 37.87
CA SER A 299 -9.11 32.77 38.10
C SER A 299 -7.67 32.54 37.62
N LEU A 300 -7.28 31.26 37.48
CA LEU A 300 -5.97 30.80 37.02
C LEU A 300 -5.68 31.09 35.54
N PHE A 301 -6.70 31.38 34.73
CA PHE A 301 -6.58 31.61 33.29
C PHE A 301 -6.69 33.09 32.88
N ARG A 302 -6.86 34.03 33.82
CA ARG A 302 -7.03 35.46 33.49
C ARG A 302 -5.88 36.03 32.65
N ASP A 303 -4.65 35.67 33.02
CA ASP A 303 -3.46 36.11 32.28
C ASP A 303 -3.38 35.48 30.88
N GLU A 304 -3.82 34.22 30.75
CA GLU A 304 -3.86 33.50 29.45
C GLU A 304 -4.91 34.11 28.54
N ILE A 305 -6.12 34.37 29.06
CA ILE A 305 -7.22 35.02 28.34
C ILE A 305 -6.77 36.38 27.81
N ALA A 306 -6.24 37.26 28.66
CA ALA A 306 -5.79 38.59 28.26
C ALA A 306 -4.68 38.53 27.21
N TYR A 307 -3.79 37.54 27.32
CA TYR A 307 -2.74 37.33 26.33
C TYR A 307 -3.30 36.87 24.98
N ILE A 308 -4.21 35.88 24.98
CA ILE A 308 -4.85 35.35 23.77
C ILE A 308 -5.68 36.45 23.08
N GLU A 309 -6.45 37.24 23.83
CA GLU A 309 -7.21 38.38 23.29
C GLU A 309 -6.30 39.37 22.58
N LYS A 310 -5.17 39.74 23.20
CA LYS A 310 -4.18 40.60 22.56
C LYS A 310 -3.58 39.95 21.31
N PHE A 311 -3.28 38.66 21.36
CA PHE A 311 -2.70 37.95 20.23
C PHE A 311 -3.69 37.87 19.05
N LEU A 312 -4.96 37.57 19.32
CA LEU A 312 -6.03 37.58 18.31
C LEU A 312 -6.22 38.97 17.70
N HIS A 313 -6.13 40.04 18.51
CA HIS A 313 -6.16 41.40 18.00
C HIS A 313 -5.02 41.64 16.99
N ASP A 314 -3.79 41.31 17.35
CA ASP A 314 -2.62 41.52 16.48
C ASP A 314 -2.68 40.63 15.22
N LEU A 315 -3.19 39.40 15.32
CA LEU A 315 -3.47 38.53 14.17
C LEU A 315 -4.51 39.14 13.22
N SER A 316 -5.59 39.74 13.75
CA SER A 316 -6.62 40.37 12.94
C SER A 316 -6.11 41.59 12.16
N MET A 317 -5.04 42.23 12.66
CA MET A 317 -4.41 43.40 12.03
C MET A 317 -3.48 43.06 10.86
N LEU A 318 -3.10 41.78 10.67
CA LEU A 318 -2.30 41.33 9.51
C LEU A 318 -2.97 41.60 8.16
N GLY A 319 -4.29 41.82 8.16
CA GLY A 319 -5.04 42.44 7.07
C GLY A 319 -4.83 41.78 5.71
N GLY A 320 -5.31 40.55 5.50
CA GLY A 320 -5.46 39.89 4.19
C GLY A 320 -4.20 39.66 3.33
N LEU A 321 -3.05 40.21 3.71
CA LEU A 321 -1.81 40.23 2.93
C LEU A 321 -0.85 39.09 3.31
N ASP A 322 -1.38 37.89 3.52
CA ASP A 322 -0.55 36.72 3.85
C ASP A 322 0.48 36.45 2.73
N SER A 323 1.77 36.39 3.09
CA SER A 323 2.87 36.25 2.12
C SER A 323 2.76 34.98 1.27
N LYS A 324 2.22 33.89 1.82
CA LYS A 324 1.99 32.65 1.05
C LYS A 324 0.81 32.78 0.10
N VAL A 325 -0.25 33.50 0.47
CA VAL A 325 -1.35 33.82 -0.45
C VAL A 325 -0.88 34.69 -1.61
N ALA A 326 -0.07 35.72 -1.33
CA ALA A 326 0.52 36.56 -2.36
C ALA A 326 1.34 35.73 -3.35
N LYS A 327 2.17 34.81 -2.83
CA LYS A 327 2.94 33.89 -3.67
C LYS A 327 2.05 32.92 -4.46
N LEU A 328 1.00 32.38 -3.84
CA LEU A 328 0.03 31.51 -4.52
C LEU A 328 -0.62 32.21 -5.71
N LEU A 329 -1.06 33.46 -5.54
CA LEU A 329 -1.67 34.23 -6.62
C LEU A 329 -0.70 34.48 -7.79
N GLU A 330 0.57 34.81 -7.51
CA GLU A 330 1.63 34.98 -8.51
C GLU A 330 1.86 33.68 -9.30
N ASP A 331 1.99 32.56 -8.59
CA ASP A 331 2.24 31.25 -9.17
C ASP A 331 1.05 30.79 -10.03
N LEU A 332 -0.19 30.97 -9.54
CA LEU A 332 -1.41 30.66 -10.31
C LEU A 332 -1.47 31.44 -11.64
N GLN A 333 -1.16 32.75 -11.62
CA GLN A 333 -1.10 33.56 -12.85
C GLN A 333 -0.06 33.05 -13.85
N THR A 334 1.02 32.47 -13.36
CA THR A 334 2.08 31.87 -14.20
C THR A 334 1.63 30.52 -14.74
N PHE A 335 1.08 29.65 -13.89
CA PHE A 335 0.68 28.29 -14.25
C PHE A 335 -0.48 28.24 -15.23
N PHE A 336 -1.49 29.12 -15.07
CA PHE A 336 -2.63 29.17 -15.98
C PHE A 336 -2.29 29.60 -17.42
N ARG A 337 -1.04 30.00 -17.70
CA ARG A 337 -0.55 30.22 -19.07
C ARG A 337 -0.30 28.92 -19.83
N GLN A 338 -0.08 27.80 -19.12
CA GLN A 338 0.35 26.53 -19.70
C GLN A 338 -0.44 25.31 -19.21
N ARG A 339 -1.30 25.49 -18.19
CA ARG A 339 -2.06 24.43 -17.53
C ARG A 339 -3.49 24.91 -17.30
N GLU A 340 -4.46 24.04 -17.50
CA GLU A 340 -5.89 24.39 -17.38
C GLU A 340 -6.38 24.37 -15.93
N THR A 341 -5.79 23.50 -15.11
CA THR A 341 -6.23 23.21 -13.75
C THR A 341 -5.05 23.14 -12.78
N VAL A 342 -5.29 23.57 -11.54
CA VAL A 342 -4.35 23.54 -10.43
C VAL A 342 -5.02 22.91 -9.22
N LEU A 343 -4.32 21.97 -8.58
CA LEU A 343 -4.74 21.32 -7.35
C LEU A 343 -3.94 21.89 -6.18
N VAL A 344 -4.62 22.35 -5.13
CA VAL A 344 -3.99 22.92 -3.93
C VAL A 344 -4.32 22.05 -2.73
N PHE A 345 -3.31 21.56 -2.03
CA PHE A 345 -3.47 20.79 -0.79
C PHE A 345 -3.12 21.62 0.44
N THR A 346 -3.91 21.41 1.49
CA THR A 346 -3.71 21.93 2.85
C THR A 346 -4.01 20.84 3.87
N GLN A 347 -3.34 20.85 5.03
CA GLN A 347 -3.65 19.92 6.13
C GLN A 347 -4.97 20.27 6.83
N TYR A 348 -5.36 21.54 6.84
CA TYR A 348 -6.44 22.03 7.70
C TYR A 348 -7.60 22.62 6.89
N THR A 349 -8.82 22.31 7.34
CA THR A 349 -10.05 22.86 6.77
C THR A 349 -10.13 24.38 7.01
N ASP A 350 -9.68 24.89 8.16
CA ASP A 350 -9.59 26.34 8.38
C ASP A 350 -8.67 27.06 7.39
N THR A 351 -7.53 26.45 7.02
CA THR A 351 -6.66 27.00 5.96
C THR A 351 -7.35 26.91 4.59
N MET A 352 -8.08 25.83 4.29
CA MET A 352 -8.86 25.71 3.06
C MET A 352 -9.92 26.81 2.96
N ASP A 353 -10.67 27.07 4.04
CA ASP A 353 -11.69 28.10 4.11
C ASP A 353 -11.11 29.51 3.97
N PHE A 354 -9.91 29.73 4.49
CA PHE A 354 -9.17 30.97 4.24
C PHE A 354 -8.81 31.11 2.76
N LEU A 355 -8.19 30.09 2.17
CA LEU A 355 -7.72 30.12 0.78
C LEU A 355 -8.86 30.28 -0.20
N ARG A 356 -9.99 29.60 0.00
CA ARG A 356 -11.14 29.70 -0.89
C ARG A 356 -11.70 31.13 -0.93
N GLU A 357 -11.73 31.84 0.19
CA GLU A 357 -12.17 33.23 0.25
C GLU A 357 -11.18 34.19 -0.43
N GLN A 358 -9.88 33.96 -0.30
CA GLN A 358 -8.86 34.76 -0.98
C GLN A 358 -8.91 34.54 -2.50
N LEU A 359 -8.99 33.28 -2.94
CA LEU A 359 -8.99 32.94 -4.37
C LEU A 359 -10.32 33.28 -5.05
N ARG A 360 -11.45 33.18 -4.35
CA ARG A 360 -12.78 33.59 -4.87
C ARG A 360 -12.78 35.01 -5.40
N GLN A 361 -12.05 35.93 -4.76
CA GLN A 361 -11.99 37.34 -5.18
C GLN A 361 -11.47 37.52 -6.61
N SER A 362 -10.56 36.64 -7.05
CA SER A 362 -9.95 36.69 -8.39
C SER A 362 -10.54 35.66 -9.36
N TYR A 363 -10.99 34.50 -8.86
CA TYR A 363 -11.37 33.35 -9.69
C TYR A 363 -12.85 32.94 -9.59
N GLY A 364 -13.62 33.52 -8.67
CA GLY A 364 -15.08 33.33 -8.57
C GLY A 364 -15.52 31.86 -8.54
N SER A 365 -16.45 31.48 -9.42
CA SER A 365 -17.04 30.14 -9.52
C SER A 365 -16.10 29.06 -10.09
N HIS A 366 -14.87 29.42 -10.47
CA HIS A 366 -13.83 28.48 -10.89
C HIS A 366 -13.06 27.85 -9.72
N VAL A 367 -13.38 28.24 -8.47
CA VAL A 367 -12.81 27.68 -7.26
C VAL A 367 -13.80 26.69 -6.65
N ALA A 368 -13.31 25.50 -6.30
CA ALA A 368 -14.04 24.52 -5.52
C ALA A 368 -13.18 23.95 -4.40
N CYS A 369 -13.85 23.41 -3.39
CA CYS A 369 -13.24 22.80 -2.22
C CYS A 369 -13.73 21.36 -2.06
N TYR A 370 -12.88 20.50 -1.53
CA TYR A 370 -13.25 19.15 -1.13
C TYR A 370 -12.57 18.78 0.18
N SER A 371 -13.34 18.61 1.25
CA SER A 371 -12.87 18.24 2.59
C SER A 371 -13.73 17.12 3.20
N GLY A 372 -13.50 16.76 4.47
CA GLY A 372 -14.35 15.80 5.19
C GLY A 372 -15.84 16.20 5.21
N ARG A 373 -16.13 17.50 5.01
CA ARG A 373 -17.49 18.05 4.89
C ARG A 373 -18.18 17.76 3.55
N GLY A 374 -17.44 17.18 2.58
CA GLY A 374 -17.89 16.99 1.21
C GLY A 374 -17.39 18.07 0.25
N GLY A 375 -18.02 18.12 -0.92
CA GLY A 375 -17.68 19.09 -1.96
C GLY A 375 -18.40 20.42 -1.78
N GLU A 376 -17.71 21.53 -2.03
CA GLU A 376 -18.29 22.88 -1.98
C GLU A 376 -17.84 23.69 -3.21
N ARG A 377 -18.76 24.43 -3.83
CA ARG A 377 -18.47 25.34 -4.94
C ARG A 377 -19.17 26.67 -4.78
N TRP A 378 -18.52 27.74 -5.22
CA TRP A 378 -19.12 29.07 -5.24
C TRP A 378 -20.17 29.20 -6.35
N ASP A 379 -21.43 29.47 -5.97
CA ASP A 379 -22.54 29.61 -6.92
C ASP A 379 -22.77 31.06 -7.42
N GLY A 380 -22.00 32.03 -6.90
CA GLY A 380 -22.17 33.45 -7.14
C GLY A 380 -22.59 34.24 -5.89
N VAL A 381 -23.22 33.58 -4.92
CA VAL A 381 -23.80 34.17 -3.70
C VAL A 381 -23.28 33.52 -2.43
N MET A 382 -23.13 32.19 -2.41
CA MET A 382 -22.61 31.43 -1.27
C MET A 382 -21.84 30.18 -1.71
N TRP A 383 -21.14 29.55 -0.77
CA TRP A 383 -20.60 28.21 -0.97
C TRP A 383 -21.73 27.20 -0.88
N ALA A 384 -22.02 26.54 -1.99
CA ALA A 384 -23.07 25.54 -2.10
C ALA A 384 -22.46 24.12 -2.03
N PRO A 385 -23.07 23.20 -1.26
CA PRO A 385 -22.71 21.80 -1.30
C PRO A 385 -22.80 21.25 -2.73
N THR A 386 -21.79 20.50 -3.15
CA THR A 386 -21.67 19.92 -4.48
C THR A 386 -21.23 18.46 -4.32
N SER A 387 -21.77 17.57 -5.13
CA SER A 387 -21.40 16.16 -5.04
C SER A 387 -19.94 15.94 -5.46
N LYS A 388 -19.34 14.85 -4.96
CA LYS A 388 -17.99 14.41 -5.37
C LYS A 388 -17.88 14.23 -6.89
N GLU A 389 -18.94 13.69 -7.49
CA GLU A 389 -19.02 13.41 -8.92
C GLU A 389 -19.02 14.70 -9.75
N GLU A 390 -19.83 15.69 -9.37
CA GLU A 390 -19.88 16.99 -10.03
C GLU A 390 -18.54 17.72 -9.94
N ILE A 391 -17.89 17.76 -8.78
CA ILE A 391 -16.56 18.37 -8.63
C ILE A 391 -15.54 17.67 -9.51
N LYS A 392 -15.53 16.33 -9.52
CA LYS A 392 -14.61 15.55 -10.35
C LYS A 392 -14.80 15.85 -11.83
N ASN A 393 -16.04 15.88 -12.31
CA ASN A 393 -16.34 16.13 -13.72
C ASN A 393 -16.09 17.60 -14.12
N ALA A 394 -16.46 18.56 -13.28
CA ALA A 394 -16.21 19.98 -13.51
C ALA A 394 -14.71 20.31 -13.46
N PHE A 395 -13.93 19.66 -12.60
CA PHE A 395 -12.47 19.80 -12.57
C PHE A 395 -11.83 19.14 -13.80
N ARG A 396 -12.27 17.93 -14.18
CA ARG A 396 -11.78 17.23 -15.39
C ARG A 396 -12.01 18.02 -16.67
N THR A 397 -13.14 18.73 -16.79
CA THR A 397 -13.51 19.54 -17.95
C THR A 397 -12.92 20.96 -17.92
N GLY A 398 -12.27 21.36 -16.82
CA GLY A 398 -11.69 22.69 -16.65
C GLY A 398 -12.70 23.79 -16.28
N GLU A 399 -13.96 23.43 -15.99
CA GLU A 399 -14.95 24.36 -15.45
C GLU A 399 -14.53 24.86 -14.06
N ILE A 400 -14.06 23.94 -13.21
CA ILE A 400 -13.29 24.26 -12.00
C ILE A 400 -11.82 24.32 -12.40
N LYS A 401 -11.19 25.47 -12.19
CA LYS A 401 -9.75 25.67 -12.47
C LYS A 401 -8.89 25.42 -11.24
N ILE A 402 -9.41 25.71 -10.06
CA ILE A 402 -8.70 25.54 -8.80
C ILE A 402 -9.53 24.63 -7.90
N LEU A 403 -8.96 23.49 -7.54
CA LEU A 403 -9.52 22.59 -6.54
C LEU A 403 -8.65 22.64 -5.29
N ILE A 404 -9.24 22.99 -4.14
CA ILE A 404 -8.55 23.00 -2.85
C ILE A 404 -9.00 21.78 -2.05
N CYS A 405 -8.08 20.96 -1.58
CA CYS A 405 -8.38 19.72 -0.87
C CYS A 405 -7.67 19.61 0.48
N THR A 406 -8.37 19.01 1.46
CA THR A 406 -7.73 18.47 2.68
C THR A 406 -7.32 17.01 2.48
N GLU A 407 -6.45 16.51 3.37
CA GLU A 407 -5.92 15.14 3.26
C GLU A 407 -7.02 14.08 3.36
N ALA A 408 -7.91 14.21 4.34
CA ALA A 408 -8.99 13.27 4.64
C ALA A 408 -9.97 13.06 3.47
N ALA A 409 -10.01 14.00 2.54
CA ALA A 409 -11.03 14.05 1.49
C ALA A 409 -10.48 13.77 0.09
N SER A 410 -9.17 13.87 -0.11
CA SER A 410 -8.58 13.60 -1.43
C SER A 410 -8.64 12.12 -1.87
N GLU A 411 -9.01 11.22 -0.97
CA GLU A 411 -9.11 9.80 -1.27
C GLU A 411 -10.25 9.47 -2.25
N GLY A 412 -9.90 8.75 -3.31
CA GLY A 412 -10.86 8.34 -4.35
C GLY A 412 -11.31 9.45 -5.30
N LEU A 413 -10.63 10.62 -5.34
CA LEU A 413 -10.75 11.54 -6.47
C LEU A 413 -9.75 11.13 -7.56
N ASN A 414 -10.20 10.99 -8.81
CA ASN A 414 -9.28 10.80 -9.93
C ASN A 414 -8.82 12.17 -10.46
N LEU A 415 -7.58 12.54 -10.13
CA LEU A 415 -6.99 13.86 -10.41
C LEU A 415 -5.91 13.81 -11.51
N GLN A 416 -5.89 12.72 -12.30
CA GLN A 416 -4.98 12.48 -13.44
C GLN A 416 -5.08 13.51 -14.57
N THR A 417 -6.03 14.44 -14.51
CA THR A 417 -6.18 15.53 -15.49
C THR A 417 -5.52 16.83 -15.07
N CYS A 418 -5.02 16.90 -13.83
CA CYS A 418 -4.32 18.05 -13.31
C CYS A 418 -2.83 17.99 -13.66
N GLY A 419 -2.27 19.11 -14.12
CA GLY A 419 -0.85 19.24 -14.43
C GLY A 419 -0.03 20.00 -13.38
N VAL A 420 -0.67 20.52 -12.32
CA VAL A 420 -0.01 21.29 -11.27
C VAL A 420 -0.55 20.93 -9.90
N LEU A 421 0.35 20.58 -8.99
CA LEU A 421 0.08 20.31 -7.60
C LEU A 421 0.80 21.34 -6.72
N ILE A 422 0.06 22.02 -5.85
CA ILE A 422 0.62 22.93 -4.86
C ILE A 422 0.34 22.36 -3.47
N ASN A 423 1.40 22.01 -2.74
CA ASN A 423 1.31 21.77 -1.30
C ASN A 423 1.46 23.12 -0.61
N TYR A 424 0.33 23.73 -0.23
CA TYR A 424 0.30 25.06 0.39
C TYR A 424 0.93 25.05 1.78
N ASP A 425 0.77 23.94 2.48
CA ASP A 425 1.51 23.62 3.69
C ASP A 425 2.08 22.22 3.63
N MET A 426 3.27 22.11 4.21
CA MET A 426 4.05 20.89 4.17
C MET A 426 3.81 20.09 5.44
N PRO A 427 3.34 18.84 5.33
CA PRO A 427 3.22 17.97 6.48
C PRO A 427 4.62 17.68 7.03
N TRP A 428 4.71 17.47 8.34
CA TRP A 428 5.99 17.11 8.97
C TRP A 428 6.47 15.72 8.54
N ASN A 429 5.56 14.87 8.04
CA ASN A 429 5.86 13.59 7.45
C ASN A 429 5.95 13.69 5.91
N PRO A 430 7.16 13.60 5.31
CA PRO A 430 7.34 13.68 3.86
C PRO A 430 6.58 12.60 3.07
N MET A 431 6.29 11.44 3.68
CA MET A 431 5.55 10.38 3.00
C MET A 431 4.14 10.82 2.60
N ARG A 432 3.53 11.75 3.33
CA ARG A 432 2.23 12.32 2.98
C ARG A 432 2.31 13.17 1.71
N VAL A 433 3.41 13.91 1.53
CA VAL A 433 3.65 14.68 0.30
C VAL A 433 3.72 13.73 -0.89
N GLU A 434 4.42 12.59 -0.75
CA GLU A 434 4.48 11.58 -1.81
C GLU A 434 3.11 10.98 -2.13
N GLN A 435 2.29 10.71 -1.11
CA GLN A 435 0.91 10.26 -1.31
C GLN A 435 0.07 11.30 -2.07
N ARG A 436 0.19 12.59 -1.74
CA ARG A 436 -0.47 13.71 -2.46
C ARG A 436 -0.01 13.77 -3.91
N ILE A 437 1.29 13.68 -4.17
CA ILE A 437 1.87 13.63 -5.53
C ILE A 437 1.31 12.44 -6.30
N GLY A 438 1.28 11.26 -5.67
CA GLY A 438 0.71 10.04 -6.24
C GLY A 438 -0.79 10.08 -6.53
N ARG A 439 -1.53 11.13 -6.13
CA ARG A 439 -2.92 11.36 -6.59
C ARG A 439 -3.00 11.94 -8.00
N VAL A 440 -1.96 12.66 -8.43
CA VAL A 440 -1.90 13.35 -9.74
C VAL A 440 -0.91 12.65 -10.67
N ASP A 441 0.24 12.23 -10.16
CA ASP A 441 1.21 11.41 -10.86
C ASP A 441 0.69 9.96 -10.89
N ARG A 442 -0.11 9.60 -11.89
CA ARG A 442 -0.59 8.23 -12.12
C ARG A 442 -0.56 7.90 -13.61
N ILE A 443 -0.62 6.61 -13.91
CA ILE A 443 -0.82 6.11 -15.29
C ILE A 443 -2.10 6.74 -15.87
N GLY A 444 -2.05 7.17 -17.13
CA GLY A 444 -3.17 7.84 -17.81
C GLY A 444 -3.21 9.36 -17.58
N GLN A 445 -2.14 9.94 -17.03
CA GLN A 445 -2.02 11.39 -16.86
C GLN A 445 -2.05 12.13 -18.20
N ARG A 446 -2.76 13.26 -18.25
CA ARG A 446 -2.92 14.10 -19.46
C ARG A 446 -1.63 14.81 -19.88
N TYR A 447 -0.80 15.22 -18.94
CA TYR A 447 0.44 15.97 -19.18
C TYR A 447 1.68 15.07 -19.13
N ASP A 448 2.72 15.39 -19.92
CA ASP A 448 4.00 14.66 -19.85
C ASP A 448 4.76 14.92 -18.55
N GLU A 449 4.60 16.12 -18.00
CA GLU A 449 5.26 16.55 -16.77
C GLU A 449 4.26 17.23 -15.83
N VAL A 450 4.23 16.77 -14.58
CA VAL A 450 3.43 17.35 -13.49
C VAL A 450 4.32 18.29 -12.68
N TRP A 451 3.92 19.54 -12.55
CA TRP A 451 4.63 20.54 -11.75
C TRP A 451 4.18 20.48 -10.31
N ILE A 452 5.12 20.38 -9.38
CA ILE A 452 4.83 20.29 -7.96
C ILE A 452 5.51 21.46 -7.25
N ARG A 453 4.75 22.23 -6.45
CA ARG A 453 5.27 23.34 -5.66
C ARG A 453 5.01 23.10 -4.19
N ASN A 454 6.07 23.09 -3.41
CA ASN A 454 6.03 22.79 -1.98
C ASN A 454 6.32 24.07 -1.21
N TYR A 455 5.29 24.68 -0.62
CA TYR A 455 5.42 25.99 0.02
C TYR A 455 5.91 25.85 1.46
N PHE A 456 6.88 26.69 1.80
CA PHE A 456 7.43 26.81 3.13
C PHE A 456 7.51 28.27 3.53
N TYR A 457 7.22 28.57 4.79
CA TYR A 457 7.70 29.83 5.34
C TYR A 457 9.19 29.73 5.62
N GLU A 458 9.97 30.70 5.16
CA GLU A 458 11.40 30.70 5.37
C GLU A 458 11.76 30.84 6.86
N GLY A 459 12.79 30.11 7.29
CA GLY A 459 13.30 30.18 8.67
C GLY A 459 12.49 29.41 9.72
N THR A 460 11.40 28.74 9.35
CA THR A 460 10.71 27.82 10.27
C THR A 460 11.49 26.53 10.48
N VAL A 461 11.13 25.76 11.51
CA VAL A 461 11.84 24.51 11.87
C VAL A 461 11.73 23.49 10.74
N GLU A 462 10.52 23.26 10.24
CA GLU A 462 10.26 22.34 9.14
C GLU A 462 10.96 22.78 7.86
N ALA A 463 10.95 24.08 7.52
CA ALA A 463 11.62 24.59 6.32
C ALA A 463 13.11 24.28 6.33
N ARG A 464 13.77 24.42 7.49
CA ARG A 464 15.20 24.10 7.64
C ARG A 464 15.49 22.62 7.50
N VAL A 465 14.64 21.76 8.03
CA VAL A 465 14.77 20.30 7.87
C VAL A 465 14.60 19.89 6.41
N TYR A 466 13.54 20.36 5.76
CA TYR A 466 13.30 20.11 4.33
C TYR A 466 14.40 20.70 3.44
N TYR A 467 14.91 21.88 3.77
CA TYR A 467 16.03 22.49 3.03
C TYR A 467 17.28 21.60 3.11
N ALA A 468 17.65 21.11 4.30
CA ALA A 468 18.79 20.22 4.46
C ALA A 468 18.64 18.92 3.66
N LEU A 469 17.44 18.32 3.67
CA LEU A 469 17.13 17.14 2.86
C LEU A 469 17.25 17.44 1.36
N SER A 470 16.61 18.51 0.88
CA SER A 470 16.58 18.86 -0.55
C SER A 470 17.96 19.18 -1.16
N ARG A 471 18.95 19.57 -0.34
CA ARG A 471 20.32 19.83 -0.81
C ARG A 471 21.14 18.58 -1.05
N ARG A 472 20.77 17.47 -0.41
CA ARG A 472 21.50 16.20 -0.44
C ARG A 472 20.84 15.18 -1.34
N ILE A 473 19.52 15.22 -1.45
CA ILE A 473 18.72 14.30 -2.24
C ILE A 473 17.73 15.07 -3.10
N ASP A 474 17.45 14.54 -4.29
CA ASP A 474 16.37 15.00 -5.15
C ASP A 474 15.02 14.52 -4.57
N LEU A 475 14.65 15.13 -3.44
CA LEU A 475 13.47 14.80 -2.64
C LEU A 475 12.22 14.91 -3.54
N PHE A 476 11.46 13.81 -3.62
CA PHE A 476 10.25 13.69 -4.45
C PHE A 476 10.47 13.66 -5.98
N GLN A 477 11.70 13.47 -6.50
CA GLN A 477 11.96 13.27 -7.94
C GLN A 477 11.95 11.80 -8.36
N ASP A 478 12.56 10.92 -7.57
CA ASP A 478 12.43 9.46 -7.66
C ASP A 478 12.42 8.95 -6.21
N VAL A 479 11.25 8.63 -5.63
CA VAL A 479 11.19 8.20 -4.24
C VAL A 479 11.71 6.77 -4.20
N VAL A 480 13.00 6.68 -3.88
CA VAL A 480 13.72 5.42 -3.80
C VAL A 480 13.34 4.73 -2.48
N GLY A 481 13.04 3.43 -2.54
CA GLY A 481 12.77 2.61 -1.35
C GLY A 481 13.74 2.81 -0.16
N PRO A 482 15.06 2.98 -0.39
CA PRO A 482 16.04 3.23 0.67
C PRO A 482 15.85 4.53 1.47
N LEU A 483 15.16 5.54 0.94
CA LEU A 483 14.95 6.81 1.64
C LEU A 483 13.77 6.76 2.62
N GLN A 484 12.86 5.79 2.48
CA GLN A 484 11.64 5.69 3.28
C GLN A 484 11.89 5.69 4.80
N PRO A 485 12.87 4.94 5.35
CA PRO A 485 13.20 4.98 6.78
C PRO A 485 13.62 6.34 7.30
N ILE A 486 14.36 7.11 6.50
CA ILE A 486 14.81 8.46 6.85
C ILE A 486 13.60 9.39 6.85
N LEU A 487 12.79 9.36 5.79
CA LEU A 487 11.57 10.17 5.67
C LEU A 487 10.58 9.88 6.81
N ALA A 488 10.42 8.63 7.24
CA ALA A 488 9.56 8.25 8.35
C ALA A 488 10.01 8.81 9.71
N ARG A 489 11.26 9.29 9.84
CA ARG A 489 11.78 9.91 11.07
C ARG A 489 11.72 11.43 11.08
N VAL A 490 11.64 12.06 9.90
CA VAL A 490 11.63 13.52 9.75
C VAL A 490 10.56 14.17 10.62
N GLU A 491 9.38 13.55 10.71
CA GLU A 491 8.28 14.04 11.54
C GLU A 491 8.68 14.17 13.02
N ARG A 492 9.28 13.12 13.60
CA ARG A 492 9.76 13.14 14.99
C ARG A 492 10.89 14.13 15.19
N THR A 493 11.79 14.27 14.21
CA THR A 493 12.86 15.26 14.26
C THR A 493 12.31 16.69 14.28
N ILE A 494 11.35 17.01 13.42
CA ILE A 494 10.70 18.32 13.40
C ILE A 494 9.97 18.55 14.72
N GLU A 495 9.23 17.56 15.21
CA GLU A 495 8.52 17.64 16.49
C GLU A 495 9.47 17.94 17.65
N GLN A 496 10.55 17.17 17.79
CA GLN A 496 11.54 17.37 18.85
C GLN A 496 12.19 18.76 18.79
N ALA A 497 12.56 19.22 17.59
CA ALA A 497 13.14 20.55 17.42
C ALA A 497 12.10 21.68 17.67
N ALA A 498 10.86 21.50 17.22
CA ALA A 498 9.78 22.46 17.44
C ALA A 498 9.39 22.59 18.92
N MET A 499 9.47 21.48 19.67
CA MET A 499 9.19 21.47 21.11
C MET A 499 10.37 21.96 21.96
N ALA A 500 11.60 21.96 21.42
CA ALA A 500 12.76 22.45 22.15
C ALA A 500 12.71 23.99 22.39
N PRO A 501 13.12 24.47 23.58
CA PRO A 501 13.18 25.90 23.90
C PRO A 501 14.28 26.63 23.12
N GLY A 502 14.03 27.88 22.71
CA GLY A 502 14.92 28.76 21.92
C GLY A 502 16.40 28.38 21.81
N ALA A 503 17.20 28.55 22.86
CA ALA A 503 18.65 28.28 22.83
C ALA A 503 19.02 26.79 22.62
N GLU A 504 18.16 25.88 23.05
CA GLU A 504 18.33 24.43 22.87
C GLU A 504 17.84 23.96 21.49
N ARG A 505 16.85 24.64 20.90
CA ARG A 505 16.31 24.32 19.57
C ARG A 505 17.40 24.25 18.50
N GLU A 506 18.29 25.24 18.47
CA GLU A 506 19.40 25.26 17.51
C GLU A 506 20.36 24.08 17.70
N ARG A 507 20.58 23.67 18.95
CA ARG A 507 21.42 22.52 19.26
C ARG A 507 20.75 21.21 18.81
N VAL A 508 19.49 21.00 19.21
CA VAL A 508 18.70 19.81 18.84
C VAL A 508 18.58 19.69 17.33
N LEU A 509 18.21 20.77 16.65
CA LEU A 509 18.07 20.77 15.20
C LEU A 509 19.39 20.43 14.50
N ARG A 510 20.52 20.98 14.97
CA ARG A 510 21.84 20.65 14.40
C ARG A 510 22.23 19.20 14.63
N GLU A 511 21.99 18.66 15.83
CA GLU A 511 22.27 17.26 16.17
C GLU A 511 21.41 16.30 15.33
N GLU A 512 20.12 16.58 15.18
CA GLU A 512 19.20 15.78 14.38
C GLU A 512 19.52 15.84 12.89
N LEU A 513 19.83 17.03 12.35
CA LEU A 513 20.25 17.17 10.95
C LEU A 513 21.54 16.42 10.67
N ALA A 514 22.54 16.50 11.57
CA ALA A 514 23.78 15.74 11.42
C ALA A 514 23.52 14.22 11.42
N ARG A 515 22.56 13.73 12.22
CA ARG A 515 22.14 12.32 12.20
C ARG A 515 21.50 11.94 10.87
N ILE A 516 20.55 12.74 10.39
CA ILE A 516 19.90 12.53 9.09
C ILE A 516 20.93 12.53 7.96
N GLU A 517 21.88 13.46 7.96
CA GLU A 517 22.94 13.53 6.94
C GLU A 517 23.85 12.30 6.97
N ALA A 518 24.27 11.85 8.16
CA ALA A 518 25.08 10.64 8.29
C ALA A 518 24.33 9.38 7.83
N GLU A 519 23.02 9.32 8.03
CA GLU A 519 22.17 8.24 7.52
C GLU A 519 22.02 8.31 6.00
N LEU A 520 21.83 9.51 5.44
CA LEU A 520 21.78 9.73 3.98
C LEU A 520 23.07 9.28 3.30
N ASP A 521 24.23 9.55 3.90
CA ASP A 521 25.52 9.08 3.39
C ASP A 521 25.62 7.53 3.36
N GLN A 522 24.83 6.83 4.20
CA GLN A 522 24.75 5.36 4.23
C GLN A 522 23.61 4.81 3.36
N VAL A 523 22.75 5.65 2.76
CA VAL A 523 21.60 5.20 1.95
C VAL A 523 22.04 4.44 0.70
N SER A 524 23.14 4.83 0.07
CA SER A 524 23.72 4.07 -1.05
C SER A 524 24.11 2.64 -0.66
N GLU A 525 24.27 2.37 0.64
CA GLU A 525 24.52 1.04 1.21
C GLU A 525 23.24 0.39 1.81
N GLY A 526 22.07 1.03 1.66
CA GLY A 526 20.78 0.66 2.26
C GLY A 526 20.04 -0.50 1.57
N TRP A 527 18.88 -0.90 2.12
CA TRP A 527 18.05 -1.99 1.56
C TRP A 527 17.07 -1.42 0.54
N ASP A 528 17.37 -1.63 -0.74
CA ASP A 528 16.45 -1.29 -1.82
C ASP A 528 15.59 -2.50 -2.18
N LEU A 529 14.30 -2.46 -1.87
CA LEU A 529 13.33 -3.46 -2.27
C LEU A 529 13.20 -3.64 -3.78
N ASP A 530 13.39 -2.56 -4.54
CA ASP A 530 13.09 -2.52 -5.97
C ASP A 530 14.05 -3.39 -6.78
N GLU A 531 15.26 -3.61 -6.27
CA GLU A 531 16.24 -4.53 -6.87
C GLU A 531 15.80 -6.00 -6.78
N TRP A 532 14.96 -6.36 -5.81
CA TRP A 532 14.65 -7.76 -5.47
C TRP A 532 13.21 -8.19 -5.76
N ALA A 533 12.31 -7.23 -6.01
CA ALA A 533 10.93 -7.51 -6.37
C ALA A 533 10.82 -8.12 -7.78
N GLY A 534 9.82 -8.97 -7.97
CA GLY A 534 9.50 -9.54 -9.27
C GLY A 534 8.95 -8.49 -10.24
N GLN A 535 9.37 -8.59 -11.51
CA GLN A 535 8.83 -7.81 -12.62
C GLN A 535 7.84 -8.68 -13.42
N ALA A 536 6.85 -8.05 -14.05
CA ALA A 536 5.92 -8.76 -14.92
C ALA A 536 6.64 -9.32 -16.15
N GLU A 537 6.84 -10.64 -16.20
CA GLU A 537 7.48 -11.30 -17.34
C GLU A 537 6.44 -11.70 -18.40
N GLY A 538 5.95 -10.69 -19.13
CA GLY A 538 5.00 -10.86 -20.22
C GLY A 538 3.54 -10.98 -19.79
N THR A 539 2.64 -10.70 -20.72
CA THR A 539 1.19 -10.85 -20.52
C THR A 539 0.81 -12.32 -20.70
N VAL A 540 0.59 -13.02 -19.59
CA VAL A 540 -0.26 -14.22 -19.64
C VAL A 540 -1.69 -13.69 -19.79
N SER A 541 -2.25 -13.77 -20.99
CA SER A 541 -3.68 -13.53 -21.20
C SER A 541 -4.42 -14.67 -20.51
N LEU A 542 -5.03 -14.39 -19.37
CA LEU A 542 -6.02 -15.29 -18.80
C LEU A 542 -7.31 -15.06 -19.57
N ASP A 543 -7.69 -16.03 -20.41
CA ASP A 543 -8.96 -15.96 -21.13
C ASP A 543 -10.11 -15.96 -20.12
N THR A 544 -10.82 -14.84 -20.04
CA THR A 544 -11.98 -14.70 -19.15
C THR A 544 -13.19 -15.39 -19.80
N PRO A 545 -13.88 -16.31 -19.10
CA PRO A 545 -15.04 -17.02 -19.67
C PRO A 545 -16.18 -16.09 -20.12
N VAL A 546 -16.35 -14.97 -19.42
CA VAL A 546 -17.35 -13.94 -19.70
C VAL A 546 -16.74 -12.56 -19.49
N THR A 547 -16.63 -11.78 -20.55
CA THR A 547 -16.24 -10.36 -20.42
C THR A 547 -17.41 -9.50 -19.97
N LEU A 548 -17.14 -8.35 -19.35
CA LEU A 548 -18.19 -7.40 -18.96
C LEU A 548 -18.98 -6.88 -20.16
N GLN A 549 -18.31 -6.71 -21.31
CA GLN A 549 -18.96 -6.30 -22.55
C GLN A 549 -19.94 -7.37 -23.07
N GLU A 550 -19.53 -8.65 -23.04
CA GLU A 550 -20.42 -9.76 -23.40
C GLU A 550 -21.58 -9.90 -22.43
N LEU A 551 -21.32 -9.73 -21.12
CA LEU A 551 -22.36 -9.74 -20.09
C LEU A 551 -23.39 -8.63 -20.34
N ALA A 552 -22.92 -7.40 -20.57
CA ALA A 552 -23.76 -6.25 -20.87
C ALA A 552 -24.63 -6.48 -22.10
N ALA A 553 -24.00 -6.90 -23.21
CA ALA A 553 -24.71 -7.17 -24.46
C ALA A 553 -25.75 -8.28 -24.28
N THR A 554 -25.42 -9.35 -23.56
CA THR A 554 -26.31 -10.48 -23.33
C THR A 554 -27.52 -10.08 -22.49
N LEU A 555 -27.32 -9.45 -21.32
CA LEU A 555 -28.41 -9.13 -20.40
C LEU A 555 -29.34 -8.04 -20.96
N THR A 556 -28.80 -7.03 -21.65
CA THR A 556 -29.59 -5.91 -22.18
C THR A 556 -30.38 -6.27 -23.42
N THR A 557 -29.97 -7.30 -24.17
CA THR A 557 -30.65 -7.73 -25.40
C THR A 557 -31.49 -9.00 -25.23
N ALA A 558 -31.24 -9.79 -24.18
CA ALA A 558 -31.96 -11.03 -23.91
C ALA A 558 -33.49 -10.79 -23.90
N PRO A 559 -34.29 -11.58 -24.65
CA PRO A 559 -35.73 -11.37 -24.74
C PRO A 559 -36.46 -11.34 -23.40
N THR A 560 -35.98 -12.13 -22.43
CA THR A 560 -36.50 -12.21 -21.06
C THR A 560 -36.14 -11.02 -20.19
N LEU A 561 -35.00 -10.36 -20.41
CA LEU A 561 -34.48 -9.32 -19.52
C LEU A 561 -34.49 -7.91 -20.12
N ARG A 562 -34.46 -7.78 -21.45
CA ARG A 562 -34.36 -6.49 -22.16
C ARG A 562 -35.40 -5.45 -21.73
N HIS A 563 -36.57 -5.89 -21.30
CA HIS A 563 -37.66 -5.00 -20.86
C HIS A 563 -37.41 -4.33 -19.51
N LEU A 564 -36.45 -4.85 -18.74
CA LEU A 564 -35.97 -4.28 -17.48
C LEU A 564 -34.93 -3.18 -17.70
N PHE A 565 -34.32 -3.12 -18.88
CA PHE A 565 -33.28 -2.15 -19.20
C PHE A 565 -33.81 -1.05 -20.13
N ARG A 566 -33.40 0.19 -19.85
CA ARG A 566 -33.61 1.34 -20.71
C ARG A 566 -32.32 2.16 -20.76
N PRO A 567 -31.83 2.62 -21.91
CA PRO A 567 -30.63 3.47 -21.96
C PRO A 567 -30.79 4.72 -21.09
N HIS A 568 -29.72 5.13 -20.41
CA HIS A 568 -29.69 6.37 -19.65
C HIS A 568 -29.68 7.57 -20.62
N GLU A 569 -30.42 8.63 -20.31
CA GLU A 569 -30.66 9.75 -21.24
C GLU A 569 -29.42 10.64 -21.41
N THR A 570 -28.61 10.76 -20.36
CA THR A 570 -27.49 11.71 -20.29
C THR A 570 -26.11 11.06 -20.14
N ILE A 571 -26.03 9.76 -19.82
CA ILE A 571 -24.77 9.07 -19.53
C ILE A 571 -24.61 7.94 -20.54
N GLU A 572 -23.68 8.12 -21.48
CA GLU A 572 -23.38 7.11 -22.50
C GLU A 572 -22.80 5.85 -21.86
N GLY A 573 -23.24 4.67 -22.33
CA GLY A 573 -22.84 3.38 -21.76
C GLY A 573 -23.55 2.97 -20.47
N ALA A 574 -24.49 3.79 -19.98
CA ALA A 574 -25.31 3.49 -18.80
C ALA A 574 -26.76 3.14 -19.14
N PHE A 575 -27.44 2.46 -18.22
CA PHE A 575 -28.82 2.00 -18.34
C PHE A 575 -29.59 2.27 -17.05
N TRP A 576 -30.88 2.56 -17.17
CA TRP A 576 -31.86 2.39 -16.10
C TRP A 576 -32.30 0.93 -16.03
N LEU A 577 -32.13 0.34 -14.85
CA LEU A 577 -32.61 -0.99 -14.50
C LEU A 577 -33.88 -0.88 -13.66
N ARG A 578 -34.97 -1.48 -14.11
CA ARG A 578 -36.24 -1.56 -13.37
C ARG A 578 -36.14 -2.65 -12.29
N HIS A 579 -36.24 -2.26 -11.03
CA HIS A 579 -36.17 -3.12 -9.86
C HIS A 579 -37.37 -2.86 -8.92
N GLU A 580 -37.62 -3.72 -7.92
CA GLU A 580 -38.81 -3.69 -7.03
C GLU A 580 -38.96 -2.41 -6.16
N GLY A 581 -38.05 -1.44 -6.29
CA GLY A 581 -38.12 -0.13 -5.63
C GLY A 581 -38.08 1.09 -6.58
N GLY A 582 -38.07 0.89 -7.90
CA GLY A 582 -37.96 1.96 -8.89
C GLY A 582 -36.96 1.67 -10.01
N GLU A 583 -36.50 2.73 -10.70
CA GLU A 583 -35.39 2.63 -11.66
C GLU A 583 -34.06 2.92 -10.95
N ILE A 584 -33.05 2.09 -11.22
CA ILE A 584 -31.70 2.22 -10.68
C ILE A 584 -30.74 2.43 -11.85
N GLY A 585 -29.91 3.47 -11.80
CA GLY A 585 -28.86 3.69 -12.80
C GLY A 585 -27.78 2.61 -12.66
N VAL A 586 -27.42 1.94 -13.75
CA VAL A 586 -26.41 0.88 -13.78
C VAL A 586 -25.50 1.03 -14.99
N THR A 587 -24.28 0.50 -14.87
CA THR A 587 -23.36 0.33 -15.99
C THR A 587 -22.55 -0.95 -15.82
N PHE A 588 -22.12 -1.51 -16.94
CA PHE A 588 -21.18 -2.64 -16.99
C PHE A 588 -19.76 -2.18 -17.32
N ASP A 589 -19.56 -0.90 -17.59
CA ASP A 589 -18.26 -0.32 -17.93
C ASP A 589 -17.62 0.29 -16.67
N PRO A 590 -16.46 -0.22 -16.22
CA PRO A 590 -15.74 0.33 -15.07
C PRO A 590 -15.42 1.81 -15.22
N ALA A 591 -15.06 2.28 -16.42
CA ALA A 591 -14.69 3.67 -16.66
C ALA A 591 -15.90 4.61 -16.55
N VAL A 592 -17.08 4.15 -17.00
CA VAL A 592 -18.33 4.90 -16.84
C VAL A 592 -18.74 4.94 -15.37
N PHE A 593 -18.62 3.83 -14.65
CA PHE A 593 -18.89 3.81 -13.20
C PHE A 593 -17.94 4.73 -12.43
N ASP A 594 -16.65 4.68 -12.73
CA ASP A 594 -15.67 5.57 -12.11
C ASP A 594 -16.02 7.04 -12.34
N ALA A 595 -16.52 7.39 -13.53
CA ALA A 595 -16.97 8.74 -13.85
C ALA A 595 -18.26 9.15 -13.11
N HIS A 596 -19.11 8.18 -12.75
CA HIS A 596 -20.45 8.39 -12.19
C HIS A 596 -20.78 7.50 -10.96
N PRO A 597 -19.93 7.46 -9.90
CA PRO A 597 -20.03 6.46 -8.85
C PRO A 597 -21.18 6.69 -7.87
N ASN A 598 -21.75 7.91 -7.83
CA ASN A 598 -22.90 8.23 -6.99
C ASN A 598 -24.22 8.08 -7.74
N THR A 599 -24.16 8.09 -9.07
CA THR A 599 -25.34 8.03 -9.95
C THR A 599 -25.60 6.62 -10.47
N LEU A 600 -24.55 5.84 -10.70
CA LEU A 600 -24.63 4.50 -11.27
C LEU A 600 -24.15 3.43 -10.28
N GLN A 601 -24.68 2.22 -10.41
CA GLN A 601 -24.11 1.02 -9.81
C GLN A 601 -23.32 0.22 -10.86
N PHE A 602 -22.18 -0.35 -10.45
CA PHE A 602 -21.38 -1.19 -11.32
C PHE A 602 -21.89 -2.63 -11.31
N LEU A 603 -22.58 -3.02 -12.37
CA LEU A 603 -23.22 -4.32 -12.48
C LEU A 603 -22.21 -5.38 -12.94
N THR A 604 -21.63 -6.10 -11.98
CA THR A 604 -20.61 -7.13 -12.17
C THR A 604 -20.86 -8.35 -11.28
N PHE A 605 -20.07 -9.42 -11.43
CA PHE A 605 -20.18 -10.64 -10.63
C PHE A 605 -20.10 -10.35 -9.11
N GLY A 606 -20.99 -10.98 -8.34
CA GLY A 606 -21.13 -10.77 -6.89
C GLY A 606 -21.92 -9.52 -6.50
N HIS A 607 -22.39 -8.72 -7.46
CA HIS A 607 -23.30 -7.61 -7.17
C HIS A 607 -24.74 -8.13 -6.98
N PRO A 608 -25.46 -7.76 -5.89
CA PRO A 608 -26.79 -8.30 -5.60
C PRO A 608 -27.82 -8.09 -6.72
N LEU A 609 -27.77 -6.95 -7.42
CA LEU A 609 -28.65 -6.70 -8.58
C LEU A 609 -28.38 -7.65 -9.75
N LEU A 610 -27.13 -8.09 -9.95
CA LEU A 610 -26.83 -9.08 -10.99
C LEU A 610 -27.37 -10.45 -10.58
N GLU A 611 -27.20 -10.84 -9.31
CA GLU A 611 -27.79 -12.08 -8.79
C GLU A 611 -29.31 -12.09 -8.96
N TRP A 612 -29.98 -11.01 -8.56
CA TRP A 612 -31.43 -10.85 -8.74
C TRP A 612 -31.85 -10.94 -10.21
N LEU A 613 -31.11 -10.31 -11.13
CA LEU A 613 -31.37 -10.39 -12.57
C LEU A 613 -31.28 -11.82 -13.10
N LEU A 614 -30.27 -12.57 -12.63
CA LEU A 614 -30.06 -13.97 -13.02
C LEU A 614 -31.18 -14.87 -12.46
N GLU A 615 -31.71 -14.57 -11.28
CA GLU A 615 -32.88 -15.27 -10.70
C GLU A 615 -34.19 -15.04 -11.48
N GLN A 616 -34.30 -13.96 -12.25
CA GLN A 616 -35.48 -13.71 -13.10
C GLN A 616 -35.56 -14.66 -14.31
N VAL A 617 -34.45 -15.32 -14.64
CA VAL A 617 -34.39 -16.29 -15.74
C VAL A 617 -34.54 -17.68 -15.13
N ALA A 618 -35.42 -18.50 -15.71
CA ALA A 618 -35.49 -19.91 -15.32
C ALA A 618 -34.12 -20.56 -15.59
N GLY A 619 -33.51 -21.11 -14.54
CA GLY A 619 -32.24 -21.83 -14.68
C GLY A 619 -32.38 -23.06 -15.59
N THR A 620 -31.28 -23.47 -16.22
CA THR A 620 -31.14 -24.83 -16.77
C THR A 620 -31.31 -25.83 -15.62
N GLY A 621 -31.85 -27.03 -15.89
CA GLY A 621 -32.06 -28.04 -14.84
C GLY A 621 -30.76 -28.44 -14.13
N GLU A 622 -30.87 -29.14 -12.99
CA GLU A 622 -29.73 -29.82 -12.38
C GLU A 622 -29.36 -31.06 -13.20
N GLY A 623 -28.06 -31.36 -13.31
CA GLY A 623 -27.57 -32.54 -14.02
C GLY A 623 -27.42 -32.36 -15.53
N ASP A 624 -27.27 -33.48 -16.22
CA ASP A 624 -26.91 -33.50 -17.63
C ASP A 624 -28.12 -33.21 -18.52
N GLU A 625 -27.99 -32.26 -19.45
CA GLU A 625 -29.10 -31.76 -20.26
C GLU A 625 -28.64 -31.46 -21.69
N VAL A 626 -29.40 -31.95 -22.69
CA VAL A 626 -29.22 -31.57 -24.09
C VAL A 626 -30.12 -30.38 -24.40
N ILE A 627 -29.53 -29.26 -24.79
CA ILE A 627 -30.20 -27.98 -25.06
C ILE A 627 -29.96 -27.63 -26.53
N GLY A 628 -30.75 -28.23 -27.42
CA GLY A 628 -30.58 -28.08 -28.86
C GLY A 628 -29.19 -28.54 -29.33
N PRO A 629 -28.32 -27.66 -29.86
CA PRO A 629 -26.95 -27.98 -30.25
C PRO A 629 -25.97 -28.09 -29.07
N LEU A 630 -26.38 -27.72 -27.86
CA LEU A 630 -25.55 -27.78 -26.66
C LEU A 630 -25.78 -29.04 -25.83
N LEU A 631 -24.73 -29.49 -25.17
CA LEU A 631 -24.80 -30.44 -24.07
C LEU A 631 -24.25 -29.77 -22.82
N ARG A 632 -25.07 -29.66 -21.78
CA ARG A 632 -24.67 -29.30 -20.41
C ARG A 632 -24.33 -30.60 -19.68
N LEU A 633 -23.14 -30.66 -19.10
CA LEU A 633 -22.74 -31.74 -18.21
C LEU A 633 -22.41 -31.20 -16.83
N GLU A 634 -22.83 -31.92 -15.79
CA GLU A 634 -22.51 -31.61 -14.40
C GLU A 634 -21.79 -32.79 -13.75
N MET A 635 -20.68 -32.49 -13.10
CA MET A 635 -19.87 -33.44 -12.36
C MET A 635 -19.74 -32.98 -10.93
N GLU A 636 -20.06 -33.83 -9.95
CA GLU A 636 -19.96 -33.48 -8.52
C GLU A 636 -18.61 -33.86 -7.90
N THR A 637 -17.95 -34.91 -8.41
CA THR A 637 -16.73 -35.49 -7.85
C THR A 637 -15.62 -35.60 -8.89
N PRO A 638 -14.33 -35.42 -8.52
CA PRO A 638 -13.82 -34.96 -7.22
C PRO A 638 -14.03 -33.46 -6.94
N LEU A 639 -14.40 -32.67 -7.96
CA LEU A 639 -14.72 -31.25 -7.84
C LEU A 639 -16.02 -30.96 -8.59
N ARG A 640 -16.91 -30.16 -7.97
CA ARG A 640 -18.13 -29.74 -8.65
C ARG A 640 -17.79 -28.83 -9.84
N ARG A 641 -18.17 -29.25 -11.05
CA ARG A 641 -18.00 -28.51 -12.30
C ARG A 641 -19.21 -28.67 -13.21
N VAL A 642 -19.52 -27.60 -13.93
CA VAL A 642 -20.49 -27.58 -15.02
C VAL A 642 -19.74 -27.17 -16.28
N ALA A 643 -19.91 -27.94 -17.34
CA ALA A 643 -19.31 -27.66 -18.64
C ALA A 643 -20.36 -27.72 -19.75
N TYR A 644 -20.10 -26.94 -20.80
CA TYR A 644 -20.94 -26.90 -21.99
C TYR A 644 -20.14 -27.40 -23.18
N TYR A 645 -20.78 -28.22 -24.01
CA TYR A 645 -20.19 -28.78 -25.21
C TYR A 645 -21.07 -28.50 -26.42
N THR A 646 -20.45 -28.46 -27.60
CA THR A 646 -21.12 -28.58 -28.90
C THR A 646 -20.48 -29.71 -29.71
N LEU A 647 -21.02 -30.02 -30.89
CA LEU A 647 -20.42 -30.98 -31.81
C LEU A 647 -19.63 -30.24 -32.89
N ASP A 648 -18.45 -30.75 -33.24
CA ASP A 648 -17.70 -30.28 -34.42
C ASP A 648 -18.30 -30.84 -35.74
N ALA A 649 -17.68 -30.50 -36.88
CA ALA A 649 -18.16 -30.91 -38.20
C ALA A 649 -18.12 -32.43 -38.40
N GLU A 650 -17.25 -33.12 -37.66
CA GLU A 650 -17.07 -34.57 -37.65
C GLU A 650 -17.95 -35.29 -36.62
N GLY A 651 -18.72 -34.55 -35.81
CA GLY A 651 -19.61 -35.10 -34.79
C GLY A 651 -18.93 -35.46 -33.47
N HIS A 652 -17.73 -34.92 -33.19
CA HIS A 652 -17.06 -35.08 -31.90
C HIS A 652 -17.42 -33.94 -30.94
N PRO A 653 -17.49 -34.22 -29.63
CA PRO A 653 -17.74 -33.18 -28.64
C PRO A 653 -16.57 -32.19 -28.53
N ARG A 654 -16.90 -30.91 -28.52
CA ARG A 654 -15.98 -29.78 -28.32
C ARG A 654 -16.44 -28.95 -27.13
N SER A 655 -15.57 -28.83 -26.12
CA SER A 655 -15.79 -28.00 -24.93
C SER A 655 -15.88 -26.52 -25.29
N LEU A 656 -16.86 -25.82 -24.72
CA LEU A 656 -17.08 -24.38 -24.87
C LEU A 656 -16.66 -23.68 -23.58
N ARG A 657 -15.71 -22.75 -23.68
CA ARG A 657 -15.11 -22.07 -22.52
C ARG A 657 -15.53 -20.61 -22.40
N ARG A 658 -16.09 -20.03 -23.46
CA ARG A 658 -16.51 -18.63 -23.51
C ARG A 658 -18.00 -18.49 -23.82
N LEU A 659 -18.63 -17.46 -23.25
CA LEU A 659 -20.04 -17.15 -23.52
C LEU A 659 -20.33 -16.91 -25.01
N ALA A 660 -19.39 -16.28 -25.73
CA ALA A 660 -19.51 -16.10 -27.17
C ALA A 660 -19.62 -17.44 -27.94
N GLU A 661 -18.83 -18.44 -27.54
CA GLU A 661 -18.84 -19.77 -28.16
C GLU A 661 -20.16 -20.50 -27.88
N VAL A 662 -20.72 -20.34 -26.67
CA VAL A 662 -22.04 -20.87 -26.30
C VAL A 662 -23.14 -20.23 -27.14
N ARG A 663 -23.10 -18.90 -27.32
CA ARG A 663 -24.08 -18.18 -28.14
C ARG A 663 -24.01 -18.57 -29.61
N GLU A 664 -22.81 -18.64 -30.18
CA GLU A 664 -22.58 -19.08 -31.55
C GLU A 664 -23.11 -20.50 -31.79
N ALA A 665 -22.87 -21.40 -30.84
CA ALA A 665 -23.39 -22.76 -30.90
C ALA A 665 -24.93 -22.79 -30.89
N LEU A 666 -25.59 -21.99 -30.05
CA LEU A 666 -27.07 -21.91 -29.99
C LEU A 666 -27.71 -21.32 -31.25
N GLU A 667 -27.01 -20.44 -31.95
CA GLU A 667 -27.46 -19.84 -33.21
C GLU A 667 -27.22 -20.74 -34.42
N SER A 668 -26.39 -21.78 -34.27
CA SER A 668 -26.04 -22.73 -35.32
C SER A 668 -26.91 -23.99 -35.24
N PRO A 669 -27.35 -24.56 -36.38
CA PRO A 669 -28.03 -25.85 -36.37
C PRO A 669 -27.05 -26.95 -35.90
N PRO A 670 -27.51 -27.94 -35.12
CA PRO A 670 -26.66 -29.06 -34.72
C PRO A 670 -26.18 -29.82 -35.96
N PRO A 671 -24.89 -30.22 -36.02
CA PRO A 671 -24.41 -31.04 -37.13
C PRO A 671 -25.01 -32.46 -37.08
N GLY A 672 -25.44 -32.96 -38.23
CA GLY A 672 -25.97 -34.33 -38.39
C GLY A 672 -27.28 -34.60 -37.61
N ASP A 673 -27.37 -35.76 -36.98
CA ASP A 673 -28.53 -36.23 -36.20
C ASP A 673 -28.54 -35.71 -34.74
N GLY A 674 -27.60 -34.82 -34.38
CA GLY A 674 -27.45 -34.28 -33.03
C GLY A 674 -26.63 -35.16 -32.08
N TRP A 675 -26.84 -35.00 -30.78
CA TRP A 675 -26.09 -35.69 -29.72
C TRP A 675 -26.43 -37.19 -29.66
N THR A 676 -25.47 -38.05 -30.02
CA THR A 676 -25.57 -39.50 -29.81
C THR A 676 -25.11 -39.90 -28.40
N GLU A 677 -25.54 -41.07 -27.92
CA GLU A 677 -25.07 -41.62 -26.63
C GLU A 677 -23.54 -41.74 -26.57
N THR A 678 -22.91 -42.10 -27.69
CA THR A 678 -21.44 -42.16 -27.80
C THR A 678 -20.76 -40.80 -27.69
N ALA A 679 -21.35 -39.73 -28.27
CA ALA A 679 -20.80 -38.38 -28.19
C ALA A 679 -20.97 -37.78 -26.79
N VAL A 680 -22.11 -38.06 -26.13
CA VAL A 680 -22.36 -37.65 -24.73
C VAL A 680 -21.36 -38.32 -23.79
N GLU A 681 -21.11 -39.62 -23.95
CA GLU A 681 -20.14 -40.34 -23.12
C GLU A 681 -18.70 -39.84 -23.35
N ALA A 682 -18.34 -39.54 -24.60
CA ALA A 682 -17.05 -38.93 -24.91
C ALA A 682 -16.88 -37.54 -24.25
N ALA A 683 -17.93 -36.71 -24.25
CA ALA A 683 -17.91 -35.41 -23.56
C ALA A 683 -17.81 -35.57 -22.03
N ARG A 684 -18.47 -36.57 -21.46
CA ARG A 684 -18.37 -36.88 -20.03
C ARG A 684 -16.97 -37.35 -19.65
N GLN A 685 -16.35 -38.18 -20.49
CA GLN A 685 -14.97 -38.61 -20.29
C GLN A 685 -14.01 -37.41 -20.33
N ASP A 686 -14.13 -36.53 -21.33
CA ASP A 686 -13.32 -35.31 -21.42
C ASP A 686 -13.49 -34.42 -20.19
N LEU A 687 -14.73 -34.19 -19.73
CA LEU A 687 -14.98 -33.46 -18.48
C LEU A 687 -14.32 -34.15 -17.29
N GLY A 688 -14.41 -35.48 -17.19
CA GLY A 688 -13.81 -36.26 -16.11
C GLY A 688 -12.29 -36.11 -16.06
N GLU A 689 -11.62 -36.19 -17.21
CA GLU A 689 -10.18 -36.01 -17.33
C GLU A 689 -9.75 -34.58 -16.94
N GLN A 690 -10.52 -33.57 -17.35
CA GLN A 690 -10.28 -32.17 -16.97
C GLN A 690 -10.45 -31.93 -15.46
N VAL A 691 -11.55 -32.41 -14.88
CA VAL A 691 -11.85 -32.26 -13.44
C VAL A 691 -10.81 -32.98 -12.58
N GLU A 692 -10.40 -34.19 -12.97
CA GLU A 692 -9.36 -34.95 -12.27
C GLU A 692 -8.00 -34.24 -12.39
N GLY A 693 -7.66 -33.69 -13.56
CA GLY A 693 -6.46 -32.89 -13.75
C GLY A 693 -6.42 -31.64 -12.86
N GLU A 694 -7.52 -30.90 -12.79
CA GLU A 694 -7.67 -29.75 -11.86
C GLU A 694 -7.52 -30.17 -10.40
N TRP A 695 -8.17 -31.27 -10.00
CA TRP A 695 -8.10 -31.79 -8.65
C TRP A 695 -6.69 -32.22 -8.25
N GLN A 696 -5.98 -32.93 -9.12
CA GLN A 696 -4.59 -33.32 -8.88
C GLN A 696 -3.66 -32.12 -8.77
N ALA A 697 -3.87 -31.08 -9.59
CA ALA A 697 -3.12 -29.83 -9.49
C ALA A 697 -3.35 -29.14 -8.13
N LEU A 698 -4.61 -29.04 -7.68
CA LEU A 698 -4.95 -28.49 -6.37
C LEU A 698 -4.33 -29.29 -5.22
N GLN A 699 -4.46 -30.62 -5.23
CA GLN A 699 -3.87 -31.49 -4.21
C GLN A 699 -2.34 -31.38 -4.16
N THR A 700 -1.69 -31.29 -5.32
CA THR A 700 -0.23 -31.09 -5.41
C THR A 700 0.17 -29.74 -4.80
N PHE A 701 -0.58 -28.69 -5.10
CA PHE A 701 -0.34 -27.36 -4.55
C PHE A 701 -0.57 -27.29 -3.02
N GLU A 702 -1.69 -27.83 -2.53
CA GLU A 702 -1.98 -27.90 -1.09
C GLU A 702 -0.94 -28.72 -0.33
N GLY A 703 -0.54 -29.88 -0.89
CA GLY A 703 0.52 -30.72 -0.33
C GLY A 703 1.86 -29.99 -0.25
N ARG A 704 2.20 -29.21 -1.29
CA ARG A 704 3.40 -28.37 -1.32
C ARG A 704 3.35 -27.29 -0.24
N LEU A 705 2.27 -26.52 -0.14
CA LEU A 705 2.11 -25.49 0.90
C LEU A 705 2.20 -26.07 2.31
N ARG A 706 1.56 -27.22 2.55
CA ARG A 706 1.62 -27.90 3.85
C ARG A 706 3.05 -28.26 4.22
N ARG A 707 3.80 -28.86 3.28
CA ARG A 707 5.21 -29.21 3.47
C ARG A 707 6.08 -27.99 3.78
N ILE A 708 5.86 -26.87 3.08
CA ILE A 708 6.56 -25.60 3.29
C ILE A 708 6.36 -25.09 4.72
N TRP A 709 5.13 -25.13 5.22
CA TRP A 709 4.81 -24.71 6.59
C TRP A 709 5.36 -25.67 7.65
N GLU A 710 5.29 -26.98 7.41
CA GLU A 710 5.89 -27.99 8.29
C GLU A 710 7.40 -27.78 8.43
N GLN A 711 8.11 -27.55 7.31
CA GLN A 711 9.54 -27.24 7.32
C GLN A 711 9.85 -25.96 8.10
N ALA A 712 9.06 -24.89 7.92
CA ALA A 712 9.22 -23.64 8.67
C ALA A 712 9.00 -23.85 10.18
N ARG A 713 7.96 -24.61 10.56
CA ARG A 713 7.68 -24.96 11.98
C ARG A 713 8.81 -25.81 12.57
N ALA A 714 9.31 -26.79 11.84
CA ALA A 714 10.43 -27.63 12.27
C ALA A 714 11.70 -26.79 12.48
N ALA A 715 12.03 -25.89 11.55
CA ALA A 715 13.18 -24.98 11.67
C ALA A 715 13.03 -24.00 12.85
N ARG A 716 11.82 -23.49 13.11
CA ARG A 716 11.54 -22.64 14.27
C ARG A 716 11.67 -23.42 15.59
N ALA A 717 11.13 -24.63 15.66
CA ALA A 717 11.26 -25.52 16.81
C ALA A 717 12.73 -25.86 17.11
N ALA A 718 13.49 -26.21 16.08
CA ALA A 718 14.94 -26.44 16.14
C ALA A 718 15.69 -25.25 16.75
N ARG A 719 15.34 -24.02 16.37
CA ARG A 719 15.96 -22.81 16.93
C ARG A 719 15.57 -22.54 18.38
N ILE A 720 14.29 -22.73 18.73
CA ILE A 720 13.83 -22.62 20.12
C ILE A 720 14.60 -23.59 21.01
N LEU A 721 14.84 -24.82 20.53
CA LEU A 721 15.68 -25.79 21.23
C LEU A 721 17.11 -25.29 21.47
N VAL A 722 17.76 -24.73 20.44
CA VAL A 722 19.12 -24.17 20.60
C VAL A 722 19.13 -23.02 21.60
N ARG A 723 18.19 -22.07 21.49
CA ARG A 723 18.11 -20.93 22.43
C ARG A 723 17.85 -21.40 23.85
N ALA A 724 16.91 -22.32 24.04
CA ALA A 724 16.57 -22.82 25.36
C ALA A 724 17.73 -23.61 25.98
N ALA A 725 18.48 -24.38 25.18
CA ALA A 725 19.71 -25.03 25.62
C ALA A 725 20.77 -24.01 26.07
N LEU A 726 20.96 -22.92 25.32
CA LEU A 726 21.88 -21.83 25.66
C LEU A 726 21.45 -21.07 26.93
N VAL A 727 20.15 -20.91 27.18
CA VAL A 727 19.63 -20.29 28.40
C VAL A 727 19.84 -21.18 29.62
N GLU A 728 19.55 -22.48 29.52
CA GLU A 728 19.81 -23.46 30.59
C GLU A 728 21.31 -23.55 30.94
N LEU A 729 22.16 -23.46 29.91
CA LEU A 729 23.61 -23.28 30.06
C LEU A 729 23.94 -22.01 30.85
N ALA A 730 23.41 -20.85 30.44
CA ALA A 730 23.69 -19.56 31.07
C ALA A 730 23.17 -19.43 32.51
N LEU A 731 22.03 -20.07 32.83
CA LEU A 731 21.42 -20.05 34.15
C LEU A 731 22.07 -21.02 35.15
N GLY A 732 23.11 -21.76 34.75
CA GLY A 732 23.90 -22.62 35.64
C GLY A 732 23.14 -23.80 36.24
N GLN A 733 21.95 -24.13 35.75
CA GLN A 733 21.13 -25.22 36.28
C GLN A 733 21.66 -26.61 35.88
N GLN A 734 22.46 -26.71 34.82
CA GLN A 734 23.16 -27.94 34.42
C GLN A 734 24.61 -27.67 33.97
N PRO A 735 25.55 -27.40 34.89
CA PRO A 735 26.96 -27.10 34.57
C PRO A 735 27.67 -28.21 33.79
N ALA A 736 27.19 -29.45 33.90
CA ALA A 736 27.69 -30.60 33.13
C ALA A 736 27.56 -30.42 31.61
N LEU A 737 26.68 -29.53 31.15
CA LEU A 737 26.55 -29.16 29.73
C LEU A 737 27.80 -28.41 29.20
N PHE A 738 28.60 -27.72 30.05
CA PHE A 738 29.84 -27.03 29.65
C PHE A 738 31.05 -27.95 29.46
N ASN A 739 31.04 -29.15 30.05
CA ASN A 739 32.19 -30.05 30.01
C ASN A 739 32.38 -30.76 28.65
N GLN A 740 31.48 -30.54 27.70
CA GLN A 740 31.62 -30.98 26.32
C GLN A 740 31.67 -29.73 25.44
N GLY A 741 32.85 -29.35 24.96
CA GLY A 741 33.11 -28.17 24.13
C GLY A 741 32.50 -28.21 22.72
N THR A 742 31.26 -28.68 22.60
CA THR A 742 30.58 -29.05 21.36
C THR A 742 29.09 -28.74 21.44
N TYR A 743 28.72 -27.52 21.86
CA TYR A 743 27.35 -27.05 21.63
C TYR A 743 27.29 -26.24 20.33
N PRO A 744 26.58 -26.74 19.31
CA PRO A 744 26.55 -26.09 18.01
C PRO A 744 25.64 -24.86 18.03
N ALA A 745 26.07 -23.79 17.37
CA ALA A 745 25.25 -22.59 17.14
C ALA A 745 24.12 -22.84 16.11
N VAL A 746 24.08 -24.04 15.52
CA VAL A 746 23.13 -24.47 14.50
C VAL A 746 22.54 -25.81 14.92
N PHE A 747 21.25 -26.02 14.67
CA PHE A 747 20.60 -27.29 15.00
C PHE A 747 20.92 -28.35 13.94
N ASP A 748 21.80 -29.29 14.28
CA ASP A 748 22.28 -30.37 13.41
C ASP A 748 22.15 -31.76 14.08
N LYS A 749 22.67 -32.80 13.42
CA LYS A 749 22.62 -34.18 13.94
C LYS A 749 23.33 -34.32 15.30
N ALA A 750 24.37 -33.54 15.56
CA ALA A 750 25.07 -33.54 16.83
C ALA A 750 24.24 -32.84 17.93
N ALA A 751 23.60 -31.71 17.60
CA ALA A 751 22.66 -31.00 18.48
C ALA A 751 21.51 -31.91 18.94
N VAL A 752 20.94 -32.66 18.00
CA VAL A 752 19.86 -33.63 18.26
C VAL A 752 20.31 -34.75 19.22
N ILE A 753 21.49 -35.33 19.00
CA ILE A 753 22.04 -36.38 19.86
C ILE A 753 22.31 -35.84 21.27
N GLY A 754 22.83 -34.61 21.38
CA GLY A 754 23.03 -33.92 22.65
C GLY A 754 21.73 -33.77 23.42
N LEU A 755 20.74 -33.10 22.83
CA LEU A 755 19.45 -32.83 23.49
C LEU A 755 18.65 -34.09 23.83
N LYS A 756 18.71 -35.14 23.01
CA LYS A 756 18.05 -36.44 23.30
C LYS A 756 18.54 -37.07 24.61
N ARG A 757 19.81 -36.87 24.98
CA ARG A 757 20.39 -37.42 26.22
C ARG A 757 19.85 -36.75 27.49
N HIS A 758 19.30 -35.55 27.38
CA HIS A 758 18.85 -34.74 28.52
C HIS A 758 17.35 -34.84 28.82
N GLY A 759 16.55 -35.50 27.95
CA GLY A 759 15.14 -35.81 28.22
C GLY A 759 14.20 -34.59 28.26
N TYR A 760 13.21 -34.60 29.16
CA TYR A 760 12.30 -33.47 29.39
C TYR A 760 13.10 -32.21 29.82
N PRO A 761 12.77 -31.00 29.32
CA PRO A 761 11.57 -30.59 28.60
C PRO A 761 11.65 -30.65 27.06
N TRP A 762 12.72 -31.20 26.48
CA TRP A 762 13.02 -31.07 25.04
C TRP A 762 12.24 -32.00 24.12
N THR A 763 11.62 -33.06 24.66
CA THR A 763 11.05 -34.17 23.89
C THR A 763 9.99 -33.74 22.87
N ALA A 764 9.07 -32.84 23.23
CA ALA A 764 8.00 -32.41 22.34
C ALA A 764 8.53 -31.55 21.17
N LEU A 765 9.43 -30.60 21.46
CA LEU A 765 10.09 -29.77 20.46
C LEU A 765 11.04 -30.59 19.57
N LEU A 766 11.72 -31.59 20.12
CA LEU A 766 12.59 -32.50 19.36
C LEU A 766 11.81 -33.33 18.34
N ARG A 767 10.56 -33.71 18.64
CA ARG A 767 9.67 -34.39 17.68
C ARG A 767 9.34 -33.45 16.52
N ILE A 768 8.90 -32.22 16.83
CA ILE A 768 8.57 -31.21 15.80
C ILE A 768 9.78 -30.86 14.92
N ALA A 769 10.98 -30.77 15.50
CA ALA A 769 12.20 -30.44 14.78
C ALA A 769 12.76 -31.60 13.93
N GLN A 770 12.37 -32.85 14.18
CA GLN A 770 12.84 -34.03 13.44
C GLN A 770 11.94 -34.39 12.26
N GLY A 771 10.76 -33.76 12.14
CA GLY A 771 9.73 -34.14 11.17
C GLY A 771 8.84 -35.22 11.75
#